data_AF-A0A2E5K213-F1
#
_entry.id   AF-A0A2E5K213-F1
#
_cell.length_a   1.000
_cell.length_b   1.000
_cell.length_c   1.000
_cell.angle_alpha   90.00
_cell.angle_beta   90.00
_cell.angle_gamma   90.00
#
_symmetry.space_group_name_H-M   'P 1'
#
loop_
_entity.id
_entity.type
_entity.pdbx_description
1 polymer ?
#
loop_
_entity_poly.entity_id
_entity_poly.type
_entity_poly.pdbx_seq_one_letter_code
_entity_poly.pdbx_strand_id
1 'polypeptide(L)'
;MFKDQLHHSQRPMDIDSHPDSFKSTAIRGFWQEVKQRYVARIWRRKLTGVLVLFTTVIALANEEDARIVDVTFHSHVLDREKQFTVVKPRSQGKAPVLFLLHGRGRNHRSLVDREATRALLLAEDFYTALPDGEDGWYINSPANPANRYEDYLEEVIKTAEGRFDISREPAQRTIAGWSMGGYGAARFAQSHSSEFAALVGIVGLLDFPREETLPDGQNYKVPGAVFGKDPSVWKSLNPLHGVSRLENLRMLLITGRSAFDRKMNKNFASRAYELGLDCQLVEPEGAHTIETVTGALPITLQFVRETFAKSKDHPPTVTKSIKPLPKNRRSDQYSSRDEFLQVTANFETERLRAVPWRFDRENKYFSNAESFSVPLSKGLEIRFRRVRSGRFIDGITPELKNQILDIENRNGDLRRWEDMLDAERRDEVSIDYDFFASETIITNAMFGAFVKETGYRTTVERYETGWIVDSQAQWLQGFANAWDHQIYPMSEPDHPVVQVSWFDAMHFAAWLNEKTGVFFRLPTKEEWLLAARPQNMTDKVCVFPWGNDFDEVAKRMNFGTVELADYMWIHEQFSDGYALSSPVKAFPPNSRGLYDMLGNVWVWNWTSKVSYQNRPFGSRTARPESIAKLGLEVSEHMTMTGGCYLARLSHANLLSRMSHPALDGAEDIGFRLVAVRQRDGGF
;
A
#
# COMPACT_ATOMS: atom_id res chain seq x y z
N MET A 1 -7.53 61.95 -13.52
CA MET A 1 -6.21 61.45 -13.95
C MET A 1 -5.30 61.45 -12.75
N PHE A 2 -4.60 60.34 -12.52
CA PHE A 2 -3.38 60.22 -11.71
C PHE A 2 -3.40 60.59 -10.21
N LYS A 3 -3.24 59.53 -9.41
CA LYS A 3 -2.14 59.28 -8.45
C LYS A 3 -1.80 60.31 -7.36
N ASP A 4 -1.54 59.69 -6.22
CA ASP A 4 -0.62 60.03 -5.14
C ASP A 4 -1.07 61.08 -4.11
N GLN A 5 -1.24 60.58 -2.88
CA GLN A 5 -0.57 61.12 -1.69
C GLN A 5 -0.75 60.15 -0.52
N LEU A 6 0.35 59.65 0.06
CA LEU A 6 0.74 60.03 1.43
C LEU A 6 2.13 59.51 1.80
N HIS A 7 2.80 60.37 2.54
CA HIS A 7 4.24 60.47 2.78
C HIS A 7 4.76 59.60 3.92
N HIS A 8 6.02 59.18 3.73
CA HIS A 8 7.14 59.04 4.68
C HIS A 8 6.89 59.03 6.21
N SER A 9 7.49 58.02 6.86
CA SER A 9 8.66 58.24 7.72
C SER A 9 9.53 56.97 7.80
N GLN A 10 10.86 57.15 7.82
CA GLN A 10 11.88 56.10 7.78
C GLN A 10 12.56 55.92 9.17
N ARG A 11 12.72 54.63 9.56
CA ARG A 11 13.89 53.97 10.21
C ARG A 11 14.27 54.32 11.68
N PRO A 12 15.11 53.48 12.36
CA PRO A 12 15.43 52.04 12.24
C PRO A 12 15.51 51.28 13.60
N MET A 13 15.53 49.94 13.62
CA MET A 13 16.50 49.09 14.36
C MET A 13 16.11 47.60 14.44
N ASP A 14 17.13 46.77 14.21
CA ASP A 14 17.42 45.40 14.67
C ASP A 14 16.31 44.37 14.91
N ILE A 15 16.40 43.26 14.17
CA ILE A 15 15.83 41.97 14.53
C ILE A 15 16.97 40.97 14.59
N ASP A 16 17.40 40.68 15.81
CA ASP A 16 18.00 39.41 16.20
C ASP A 16 17.49 39.10 17.61
N SER A 17 16.54 38.15 17.73
CA SER A 17 16.29 37.30 18.91
C SER A 17 14.98 36.51 18.74
N HIS A 18 15.09 35.19 18.87
CA HIS A 18 13.97 34.28 19.13
C HIS A 18 13.18 34.69 20.39
N PRO A 19 11.90 34.29 20.48
CA PRO A 19 11.62 33.20 21.42
C PRO A 19 10.55 32.19 20.96
N ASP A 20 10.78 30.95 21.41
CA ASP A 20 9.85 29.84 21.52
C ASP A 20 8.59 30.14 22.35
N SER A 21 7.58 29.30 22.12
CA SER A 21 6.52 28.83 23.03
C SER A 21 5.10 29.41 22.90
N PHE A 22 4.12 28.50 23.14
CA PHE A 22 2.65 28.62 23.26
C PHE A 22 1.81 28.42 21.97
N LYS A 23 0.87 27.46 21.82
CA LYS A 23 0.14 26.54 22.74
C LYS A 23 -0.36 25.28 22.01
N SER A 24 -0.03 24.09 22.52
CA SER A 24 -0.59 22.78 22.13
C SER A 24 -1.26 22.04 23.30
N THR A 25 -1.94 22.78 24.19
CA THR A 25 -2.41 22.22 25.48
C THR A 25 -3.92 21.98 25.56
N ALA A 26 -4.70 22.26 24.50
CA ALA A 26 -6.16 22.08 24.55
C ALA A 26 -6.65 20.71 24.05
N ILE A 27 -5.86 19.96 23.27
CA ILE A 27 -6.33 18.73 22.58
C ILE A 27 -5.92 17.44 23.31
N ARG A 28 -4.94 17.49 24.23
CA ARG A 28 -4.53 16.33 25.05
C ARG A 28 -5.43 16.05 26.27
N GLY A 29 -6.22 17.02 26.71
CA GLY A 29 -7.10 16.86 27.89
C GLY A 29 -8.35 16.02 27.61
N PHE A 30 -8.94 16.17 26.43
CA PHE A 30 -10.22 15.52 26.07
C PHE A 30 -10.09 13.98 25.93
N TRP A 31 -8.97 13.48 25.41
CA TRP A 31 -8.72 12.04 25.23
C TRP A 31 -8.28 11.30 26.49
N GLN A 32 -7.82 12.01 27.53
CA GLN A 32 -7.48 11.45 28.84
C GLN A 32 -8.72 11.19 29.71
N GLU A 33 -9.73 12.07 29.67
CA GLU A 33 -10.97 11.88 30.46
C GLU A 33 -11.86 10.74 29.95
N VAL A 34 -11.90 10.48 28.64
CA VAL A 34 -12.67 9.37 28.06
C VAL A 34 -12.08 8.01 28.43
N LYS A 35 -10.74 7.89 28.48
CA LYS A 35 -10.04 6.67 28.92
C LYS A 35 -10.22 6.40 30.41
N GLN A 36 -10.21 7.43 31.26
CA GLN A 36 -10.36 7.23 32.70
C GLN A 36 -11.78 6.80 33.11
N ARG A 37 -12.82 7.24 32.40
CA ARG A 37 -14.22 6.87 32.70
C ARG A 37 -14.59 5.45 32.25
N TYR A 38 -13.85 4.85 31.32
CA TYR A 38 -14.08 3.47 30.86
C TYR A 38 -13.36 2.42 31.73
N VAL A 39 -12.21 2.76 32.31
CA VAL A 39 -11.40 1.83 33.14
C VAL A 39 -11.87 1.76 34.60
N ALA A 40 -12.49 2.82 35.14
CA ALA A 40 -12.94 2.89 36.52
C ALA A 40 -14.14 1.98 36.87
N ARG A 41 -14.82 1.40 35.87
CA ARG A 41 -16.01 0.54 36.08
C ARG A 41 -15.67 -0.96 36.18
N ILE A 42 -14.42 -1.35 35.94
CA ILE A 42 -13.96 -2.76 35.95
C ILE A 42 -13.25 -3.14 37.27
N TRP A 43 -12.81 -2.19 38.09
CA TRP A 43 -11.99 -2.46 39.28
C TRP A 43 -12.72 -2.38 40.64
N ARG A 44 -13.92 -2.96 40.73
CA ARG A 44 -14.55 -3.27 42.03
C ARG A 44 -15.12 -4.68 42.06
N ARG A 45 -14.25 -5.69 42.14
CA ARG A 45 -14.59 -7.01 42.70
C ARG A 45 -13.34 -7.81 43.11
N LYS A 46 -13.17 -7.89 44.43
CA LYS A 46 -12.59 -8.96 45.25
C LYS A 46 -11.06 -9.10 45.35
N LEU A 47 -10.55 -8.62 46.50
CA LEU A 47 -9.32 -9.07 47.17
C LEU A 47 -9.44 -10.55 47.54
N THR A 48 -8.97 -11.46 46.67
CA THR A 48 -8.57 -12.83 47.05
C THR A 48 -7.61 -13.41 45.98
N GLY A 49 -6.66 -12.61 45.49
CA GLY A 49 -5.76 -13.00 44.39
C GLY A 49 -4.28 -12.66 44.60
N VAL A 50 -3.90 -12.09 45.74
CA VAL A 50 -2.58 -11.47 45.93
C VAL A 50 -1.46 -12.50 46.19
N LEU A 51 -1.76 -13.68 46.76
CA LEU A 51 -0.74 -14.71 46.98
C LEU A 51 -0.46 -15.59 45.75
N VAL A 52 -1.48 -15.87 44.91
CA VAL A 52 -1.29 -16.65 43.67
C VAL A 52 -0.54 -15.82 42.63
N LEU A 53 -0.83 -14.52 42.52
CA LEU A 53 -0.13 -13.63 41.58
C LEU A 53 1.38 -13.57 41.85
N PHE A 54 1.83 -13.58 43.10
CA PHE A 54 3.28 -13.51 43.39
C PHE A 54 4.02 -14.78 42.94
N THR A 55 3.44 -15.96 43.15
CA THR A 55 4.01 -17.22 42.66
C THR A 55 3.94 -17.36 41.13
N THR A 56 2.86 -16.89 40.49
CA THR A 56 2.72 -16.95 39.03
C THR A 56 3.61 -15.91 38.34
N VAL A 57 3.82 -14.73 38.91
CA VAL A 57 4.74 -13.71 38.38
C VAL A 57 6.20 -14.15 38.51
N ILE A 58 6.58 -14.82 39.61
CA ILE A 58 7.93 -15.39 39.74
C ILE A 58 8.12 -16.59 38.79
N ALA A 59 7.09 -17.40 38.55
CA ALA A 59 7.16 -18.50 37.57
C ALA A 59 7.22 -18.01 36.12
N LEU A 60 6.46 -16.97 35.75
CA LEU A 60 6.47 -16.36 34.42
C LEU A 60 7.78 -15.59 34.15
N ALA A 61 8.33 -14.89 35.15
CA ALA A 61 9.64 -14.25 35.04
C ALA A 61 10.78 -15.28 34.88
N ASN A 62 10.68 -16.45 35.53
CA ASN A 62 11.63 -17.56 35.34
C ASN A 62 11.49 -18.26 33.97
N GLU A 63 10.31 -18.27 33.35
CA GLU A 63 10.09 -18.82 32.00
C GLU A 63 10.59 -17.90 30.88
N GLU A 64 10.46 -16.57 31.04
CA GLU A 64 10.96 -15.59 30.06
C GLU A 64 12.49 -15.61 29.96
N ASP A 65 13.20 -15.76 31.08
CA ASP A 65 14.68 -15.83 31.09
C ASP A 65 15.21 -17.18 30.57
N ALA A 66 14.43 -18.28 30.71
CA ALA A 66 14.84 -19.62 30.25
C ALA A 66 14.91 -19.77 28.72
N ARG A 67 14.25 -18.90 27.96
CA ARG A 67 14.26 -18.90 26.49
C ARG A 67 15.38 -18.07 25.86
N ILE A 68 16.08 -17.27 26.67
CA ILE A 68 17.24 -16.49 26.24
C ILE A 68 18.49 -17.24 26.67
N VAL A 69 19.21 -17.80 25.71
CA VAL A 69 20.37 -18.65 25.96
C VAL A 69 21.62 -18.01 25.40
N ASP A 70 22.57 -17.68 26.27
CA ASP A 70 23.92 -17.34 25.83
C ASP A 70 24.72 -18.59 25.56
N VAL A 71 25.42 -18.55 24.43
CA VAL A 71 26.30 -19.62 23.97
C VAL A 71 27.71 -19.08 23.91
N THR A 72 28.58 -19.63 24.74
CA THR A 72 30.03 -19.47 24.61
C THR A 72 30.62 -20.64 23.85
N PHE A 73 31.51 -20.33 22.91
CA PHE A 73 32.28 -21.32 22.16
C PHE A 73 33.64 -20.74 21.75
N HIS A 74 34.60 -21.61 21.49
CA HIS A 74 35.90 -21.20 20.95
C HIS A 74 35.79 -21.10 19.41
N SER A 75 36.05 -19.91 18.86
CA SER A 75 36.09 -19.67 17.43
C SER A 75 37.48 -20.05 16.89
N HIS A 76 37.54 -21.00 15.97
CA HIS A 76 38.82 -21.45 15.41
C HIS A 76 39.39 -20.45 14.42
N VAL A 77 38.54 -19.72 13.70
CA VAL A 77 38.99 -18.70 12.72
C VAL A 77 39.47 -17.40 13.37
N LEU A 78 39.01 -17.08 14.59
CA LEU A 78 39.46 -15.92 15.38
C LEU A 78 40.43 -16.28 16.52
N ASP A 79 40.67 -17.57 16.74
CA ASP A 79 41.49 -18.17 17.80
C ASP A 79 41.20 -17.59 19.20
N ARG A 80 39.92 -17.49 19.55
CA ARG A 80 39.47 -16.94 20.85
C ARG A 80 38.07 -17.39 21.21
N GLU A 81 37.71 -17.24 22.48
CA GLU A 81 36.33 -17.42 22.92
C GLU A 81 35.42 -16.32 22.36
N LYS A 82 34.26 -16.74 21.84
CA LYS A 82 33.21 -15.89 21.28
C LYS A 82 31.86 -16.30 21.83
N GLN A 83 30.91 -15.38 21.68
CA GLN A 83 29.57 -15.52 22.24
C GLN A 83 28.49 -15.17 21.22
N PHE A 84 27.33 -15.78 21.37
CA PHE A 84 26.09 -15.34 20.73
C PHE A 84 24.91 -15.67 21.64
N THR A 85 23.84 -14.88 21.53
CA THR A 85 22.58 -15.13 22.25
C THR A 85 21.58 -15.77 21.31
N VAL A 86 20.81 -16.75 21.79
CA VAL A 86 19.65 -17.31 21.09
C VAL A 86 18.39 -17.05 21.89
N VAL A 87 17.42 -16.42 21.25
CA VAL A 87 16.04 -16.37 21.75
C VAL A 87 15.28 -17.52 21.10
N LYS A 88 14.90 -18.51 21.91
CA LYS A 88 14.11 -19.68 21.46
C LYS A 88 12.68 -19.26 21.11
N PRO A 89 11.99 -19.93 20.17
CA PRO A 89 10.58 -19.68 19.85
C PRO A 89 9.64 -20.06 21.00
N ARG A 90 8.37 -19.60 20.95
CA ARG A 90 7.32 -20.06 21.87
C ARG A 90 6.96 -21.53 21.64
N SER A 91 6.94 -21.97 20.39
CA SER A 91 6.69 -23.37 20.01
C SER A 91 7.91 -24.25 20.29
N GLN A 92 7.69 -25.49 20.72
CA GLN A 92 8.77 -26.47 20.85
C GLN A 92 9.10 -27.15 19.50
N GLY A 93 10.35 -27.58 19.36
CA GLY A 93 10.84 -28.35 18.20
C GLY A 93 11.47 -27.50 17.10
N LYS A 94 11.58 -28.11 15.91
CA LYS A 94 12.28 -27.52 14.77
C LYS A 94 11.53 -26.29 14.22
N ALA A 95 12.19 -25.14 14.18
CA ALA A 95 11.56 -23.89 13.74
C ALA A 95 12.49 -23.04 12.82
N PRO A 96 11.94 -22.09 12.05
CA PRO A 96 12.72 -21.11 11.29
C PRO A 96 13.67 -20.29 12.17
N VAL A 97 14.62 -19.58 11.54
CA VAL A 97 15.61 -18.77 12.25
C VAL A 97 15.89 -17.42 11.60
N LEU A 98 15.94 -16.38 12.43
CA LEU A 98 16.45 -15.05 12.13
C LEU A 98 17.86 -14.90 12.73
N PHE A 99 18.86 -14.66 11.89
CA PHE A 99 20.19 -14.24 12.32
C PHE A 99 20.24 -12.71 12.33
N LEU A 100 20.43 -12.09 13.49
CA LEU A 100 20.31 -10.63 13.67
C LEU A 100 21.62 -10.03 14.17
N LEU A 101 22.34 -9.35 13.27
CA LEU A 101 23.69 -8.82 13.45
C LEU A 101 23.69 -7.42 14.05
N HIS A 102 24.49 -7.21 15.10
CA HIS A 102 24.56 -5.92 15.77
C HIS A 102 25.41 -4.87 15.05
N GLY A 103 25.13 -3.61 15.35
CA GLY A 103 25.91 -2.45 14.91
C GLY A 103 27.21 -2.25 15.69
N ARG A 104 28.05 -1.32 15.24
CA ARG A 104 29.34 -1.00 15.87
C ARG A 104 29.16 -0.54 17.33
N GLY A 105 30.04 -0.93 18.23
CA GLY A 105 29.98 -0.58 19.67
C GLY A 105 28.77 -1.18 20.40
N ARG A 106 28.21 -2.26 19.86
CA ARG A 106 27.13 -3.08 20.44
C ARG A 106 27.59 -4.53 20.49
N ASN A 107 26.71 -5.42 20.95
CA ASN A 107 27.00 -6.84 21.15
C ASN A 107 25.73 -7.69 21.02
N HIS A 108 25.88 -9.01 21.15
CA HIS A 108 24.80 -10.00 21.09
C HIS A 108 23.63 -9.76 22.07
N ARG A 109 23.87 -9.04 23.18
CA ARG A 109 22.86 -8.72 24.19
C ARG A 109 22.13 -7.39 23.97
N SER A 110 22.60 -6.54 23.05
CA SER A 110 22.16 -5.14 22.96
C SER A 110 20.66 -4.91 22.69
N LEU A 111 19.99 -5.81 21.97
CA LEU A 111 18.52 -5.78 21.80
C LEU A 111 17.80 -6.62 22.86
N VAL A 112 18.42 -7.66 23.36
CA VAL A 112 17.82 -8.55 24.36
C VAL A 112 17.75 -7.86 25.72
N ASP A 113 18.73 -7.03 26.08
CA ASP A 113 18.79 -6.40 27.39
C ASP A 113 17.81 -5.23 27.57
N ARG A 114 17.15 -4.79 26.50
CA ARG A 114 16.13 -3.75 26.55
C ARG A 114 14.75 -4.40 26.63
N GLU A 115 13.99 -4.06 27.67
CA GLU A 115 12.67 -4.65 27.96
C GLU A 115 11.73 -4.69 26.75
N ALA A 116 11.56 -3.56 26.05
CA ALA A 116 10.66 -3.47 24.91
C ALA A 116 11.03 -4.40 23.75
N THR A 117 12.32 -4.47 23.39
CA THR A 117 12.77 -5.33 22.29
C THR A 117 12.91 -6.79 22.73
N ARG A 118 13.20 -7.06 24.01
CA ARG A 118 13.15 -8.41 24.59
C ARG A 118 11.76 -9.02 24.45
N ALA A 119 10.73 -8.28 24.84
CA ALA A 119 9.34 -8.72 24.75
C ALA A 119 8.94 -9.08 23.31
N LEU A 120 9.36 -8.26 22.34
CA LEU A 120 9.12 -8.52 20.91
C LEU A 120 9.81 -9.82 20.45
N LEU A 121 11.09 -10.02 20.79
CA LEU A 121 11.82 -11.24 20.42
C LEU A 121 11.25 -12.50 21.08
N LEU A 122 10.81 -12.40 22.34
CA LEU A 122 10.18 -13.51 23.07
C LEU A 122 8.77 -13.85 22.55
N ALA A 123 8.12 -12.94 21.82
CA ALA A 123 6.79 -13.17 21.27
C ALA A 123 6.78 -14.08 20.03
N GLU A 124 7.94 -14.28 19.39
CA GLU A 124 8.04 -14.96 18.09
C GLU A 124 8.01 -16.50 18.19
N ASP A 125 7.54 -17.12 17.09
CA ASP A 125 7.49 -18.57 16.88
C ASP A 125 8.67 -19.11 16.04
N PHE A 126 9.73 -18.31 15.89
CA PHE A 126 10.99 -18.70 15.27
C PHE A 126 12.18 -18.34 16.18
N TYR A 127 13.33 -18.97 15.94
CA TYR A 127 14.56 -18.65 16.68
C TYR A 127 15.12 -17.30 16.24
N THR A 128 15.64 -16.52 17.18
CA THR A 128 16.51 -15.37 16.85
C THR A 128 17.90 -15.62 17.39
N ALA A 129 18.91 -15.70 16.52
CA ALA A 129 20.31 -15.81 16.89
C ALA A 129 21.01 -14.46 16.71
N LEU A 130 21.66 -13.96 17.76
CA LEU A 130 22.36 -12.68 17.81
C LEU A 130 23.85 -12.92 18.04
N PRO A 131 24.69 -12.95 17.00
CA PRO A 131 26.13 -13.13 17.13
C PRO A 131 26.83 -11.93 17.77
N ASP A 132 27.90 -12.13 18.54
CA ASP A 132 28.83 -11.07 18.92
C ASP A 132 29.91 -10.91 17.85
N GLY A 133 29.77 -9.91 16.98
CA GLY A 133 30.71 -9.61 15.90
C GLY A 133 31.78 -8.57 16.25
N GLU A 134 31.89 -8.13 17.51
CA GLU A 134 32.75 -7.00 17.92
C GLU A 134 32.59 -5.79 16.96
N ASP A 135 33.65 -5.02 16.73
CA ASP A 135 33.72 -4.00 15.67
C ASP A 135 34.28 -4.60 14.36
N GLY A 136 34.01 -5.88 14.10
CA GLY A 136 34.60 -6.66 13.00
C GLY A 136 33.96 -6.50 11.63
N TRP A 137 32.82 -5.80 11.53
CA TRP A 137 32.05 -5.57 10.30
C TRP A 137 31.53 -6.82 9.56
N TYR A 138 31.66 -8.01 10.18
CA TYR A 138 31.25 -9.29 9.59
C TYR A 138 31.90 -9.54 8.22
N ILE A 139 33.13 -9.09 8.04
CA ILE A 139 33.95 -9.35 6.85
C ILE A 139 35.29 -9.96 7.25
N ASN A 140 35.90 -10.68 6.32
CA ASN A 140 37.32 -10.97 6.40
C ASN A 140 38.09 -9.71 6.02
N SER A 141 38.73 -9.09 7.02
CA SER A 141 39.36 -7.77 6.89
C SER A 141 40.54 -7.81 5.92
N PRO A 142 40.55 -7.02 4.83
CA PRO A 142 41.74 -6.87 3.99
C PRO A 142 42.91 -6.16 4.72
N ALA A 143 42.63 -5.43 5.81
CA ALA A 143 43.64 -4.71 6.57
C ALA A 143 44.34 -5.56 7.65
N ASN A 144 43.65 -6.59 8.14
CA ASN A 144 44.16 -7.45 9.20
C ASN A 144 43.74 -8.91 8.96
N PRO A 145 44.64 -9.77 8.48
CA PRO A 145 44.35 -11.19 8.21
C PRO A 145 43.86 -12.01 9.41
N ALA A 146 44.11 -11.56 10.65
CA ALA A 146 43.61 -12.21 11.85
C ALA A 146 42.12 -11.90 12.14
N ASN A 147 41.56 -10.87 11.49
CA ASN A 147 40.17 -10.47 11.68
C ASN A 147 39.28 -11.09 10.59
N ARG A 148 38.89 -12.36 10.81
CA ARG A 148 38.10 -13.16 9.87
C ARG A 148 36.62 -13.27 10.28
N TYR A 149 35.91 -12.14 10.28
CA TYR A 149 34.56 -12.08 10.83
C TYR A 149 33.46 -12.60 9.89
N GLU A 150 33.73 -12.77 8.59
CA GLU A 150 32.82 -13.47 7.67
C GLU A 150 32.81 -14.96 8.00
N ASP A 151 33.99 -15.56 8.14
CA ASP A 151 34.13 -16.98 8.45
C ASP A 151 33.64 -17.29 9.88
N TYR A 152 33.86 -16.38 10.81
CA TYR A 152 33.31 -16.49 12.17
C TYR A 152 31.78 -16.55 12.15
N LEU A 153 31.12 -15.79 11.28
CA LEU A 153 29.67 -15.84 11.17
C LEU A 153 29.19 -17.22 10.69
N GLU A 154 29.93 -17.89 9.80
CA GLU A 154 29.67 -19.29 9.45
C GLU A 154 29.82 -20.23 10.65
N GLU A 155 30.84 -20.05 11.50
CA GLU A 155 31.02 -20.84 12.72
C GLU A 155 29.86 -20.65 13.69
N VAL A 156 29.34 -19.43 13.82
CA VAL A 156 28.17 -19.14 14.66
C VAL A 156 26.94 -19.86 14.12
N ILE A 157 26.69 -19.79 12.81
CA ILE A 157 25.57 -20.50 12.17
C ILE A 157 25.68 -22.00 12.41
N LYS A 158 26.85 -22.61 12.13
CA LYS A 158 27.10 -24.04 12.34
C LYS A 158 26.93 -24.44 13.81
N THR A 159 27.40 -23.61 14.74
CA THR A 159 27.27 -23.84 16.18
C THR A 159 25.81 -23.76 16.63
N ALA A 160 25.05 -22.79 16.12
CA ALA A 160 23.62 -22.68 16.39
C ALA A 160 22.85 -23.90 15.85
N GLU A 161 23.17 -24.35 14.64
CA GLU A 161 22.57 -25.53 13.99
C GLU A 161 22.89 -26.86 14.67
N GLY A 162 23.98 -26.91 15.44
CA GLY A 162 24.38 -28.07 16.23
C GLY A 162 23.79 -28.07 17.65
N ARG A 163 23.40 -26.92 18.19
CA ARG A 163 22.91 -26.77 19.57
C ARG A 163 21.41 -26.56 19.70
N PHE A 164 20.73 -26.12 18.64
CA PHE A 164 19.31 -25.81 18.66
C PHE A 164 18.59 -26.46 17.47
N ASP A 165 17.30 -26.72 17.63
CA ASP A 165 16.44 -27.25 16.58
C ASP A 165 16.06 -26.13 15.57
N ILE A 166 17.07 -25.53 14.93
CA ILE A 166 16.84 -24.52 13.88
C ILE A 166 16.73 -25.18 12.51
N SER A 167 15.87 -24.61 11.66
CA SER A 167 15.73 -25.07 10.29
C SER A 167 16.94 -24.70 9.44
N ARG A 168 17.37 -25.66 8.62
CA ARG A 168 18.45 -25.48 7.63
C ARG A 168 17.93 -25.21 6.22
N GLU A 169 16.61 -25.24 6.04
CA GLU A 169 15.96 -24.95 4.76
C GLU A 169 16.15 -23.46 4.43
N PRO A 170 16.67 -23.10 3.26
CA PRO A 170 16.88 -21.69 2.89
C PRO A 170 15.62 -20.83 3.05
N ALA A 171 14.46 -21.37 2.70
CA ALA A 171 13.15 -20.72 2.80
C ALA A 171 12.75 -20.39 4.26
N GLN A 172 13.42 -20.96 5.26
CA GLN A 172 13.17 -20.78 6.69
C GLN A 172 14.35 -20.11 7.42
N ARG A 173 15.26 -19.48 6.68
CA ARG A 173 16.39 -18.72 7.21
C ARG A 173 16.30 -17.27 6.74
N THR A 174 16.47 -16.32 7.65
CA THR A 174 16.58 -14.89 7.32
C THR A 174 17.80 -14.32 8.01
N ILE A 175 18.52 -13.43 7.32
CA ILE A 175 19.61 -12.66 7.91
C ILE A 175 19.24 -11.19 7.97
N ALA A 176 19.54 -10.54 9.08
CA ALA A 176 19.21 -9.16 9.34
C ALA A 176 20.36 -8.49 10.07
N GLY A 177 20.46 -7.18 10.01
CA GLY A 177 21.37 -6.44 10.87
C GLY A 177 21.16 -4.95 10.83
N TRP A 178 21.79 -4.25 11.77
CA TRP A 178 21.71 -2.79 11.83
C TRP A 178 23.06 -2.08 11.77
N SER A 179 23.13 -0.90 11.15
CA SER A 179 24.36 -0.12 10.99
C SER A 179 25.50 -0.98 10.38
N MET A 180 26.60 -1.20 11.11
CA MET A 180 27.65 -2.17 10.77
C MET A 180 27.12 -3.58 10.50
N GLY A 181 26.18 -4.07 11.29
CA GLY A 181 25.55 -5.38 11.09
C GLY A 181 24.66 -5.41 9.85
N GLY A 182 24.06 -4.28 9.46
CA GLY A 182 23.28 -4.18 8.21
C GLY A 182 24.18 -4.29 6.97
N TYR A 183 25.36 -3.66 7.03
CA TYR A 183 26.42 -3.87 6.03
C TYR A 183 26.86 -5.35 6.00
N GLY A 184 27.14 -5.93 7.17
CA GLY A 184 27.56 -7.31 7.31
C GLY A 184 26.56 -8.32 6.76
N ALA A 185 25.28 -8.14 7.10
CA ALA A 185 24.19 -9.00 6.64
C ALA A 185 24.07 -8.97 5.11
N ALA A 186 24.15 -7.77 4.50
CA ALA A 186 24.10 -7.63 3.05
C ALA A 186 25.30 -8.30 2.36
N ARG A 187 26.52 -8.12 2.88
CA ARG A 187 27.73 -8.77 2.34
C ARG A 187 27.67 -10.28 2.46
N PHE A 188 27.29 -10.78 3.62
CA PHE A 188 27.19 -12.21 3.87
C PHE A 188 26.12 -12.86 2.98
N ALA A 189 24.96 -12.21 2.83
CA ALA A 189 23.91 -12.68 1.92
C ALA A 189 24.36 -12.69 0.45
N GLN A 190 25.26 -11.79 0.03
CA GLN A 190 25.80 -11.80 -1.33
C GLN A 190 26.74 -12.96 -1.62
N SER A 191 27.45 -13.47 -0.61
CA SER A 191 28.28 -14.68 -0.70
C SER A 191 27.48 -15.97 -0.47
N HIS A 192 26.31 -15.88 0.19
CA HIS A 192 25.50 -17.02 0.62
C HIS A 192 24.03 -16.91 0.20
N SER A 193 23.75 -16.40 -1.00
CA SER A 193 22.38 -16.05 -1.39
C SER A 193 21.43 -17.24 -1.52
N SER A 194 21.93 -18.46 -1.68
CA SER A 194 21.12 -19.68 -1.67
C SER A 194 20.78 -20.19 -0.27
N GLU A 195 21.30 -19.56 0.79
CA GLU A 195 21.11 -20.02 2.18
C GLU A 195 19.99 -19.28 2.93
N PHE A 196 19.50 -18.16 2.39
CA PHE A 196 18.52 -17.31 3.06
C PHE A 196 17.34 -17.00 2.15
N ALA A 197 16.15 -16.94 2.73
CA ALA A 197 14.93 -16.48 2.08
C ALA A 197 14.88 -14.95 1.99
N ALA A 198 15.53 -14.27 2.94
CA ALA A 198 15.46 -12.83 3.05
C ALA A 198 16.66 -12.17 3.73
N LEU A 199 16.82 -10.88 3.44
CA LEU A 199 17.79 -9.96 4.01
C LEU A 199 17.07 -8.73 4.59
N VAL A 200 17.40 -8.33 5.82
CA VAL A 200 16.92 -7.07 6.41
C VAL A 200 18.08 -6.14 6.80
N GLY A 201 18.08 -4.91 6.30
CA GLY A 201 19.08 -3.89 6.65
C GLY A 201 18.44 -2.71 7.38
N ILE A 202 18.80 -2.49 8.65
CA ILE A 202 18.28 -1.38 9.46
C ILE A 202 19.38 -0.32 9.62
N VAL A 203 19.15 0.90 9.17
CA VAL A 203 20.14 1.99 9.10
C VAL A 203 21.50 1.51 8.57
N GLY A 204 21.48 0.57 7.61
CA GLY A 204 22.67 -0.16 7.16
C GLY A 204 23.57 0.70 6.27
N LEU A 205 24.88 0.54 6.36
CA LEU A 205 25.79 1.24 5.45
C LEU A 205 25.90 0.46 4.13
N LEU A 206 24.92 0.61 3.23
CA LEU A 206 24.77 -0.27 2.05
C LEU A 206 25.40 0.27 0.75
N ASP A 207 25.90 1.50 0.79
CA ASP A 207 26.72 2.12 -0.27
C ASP A 207 28.02 2.65 0.36
N PHE A 208 28.80 1.69 0.84
CA PHE A 208 29.99 1.89 1.65
C PHE A 208 30.83 0.61 1.61
N PRO A 209 32.18 0.63 1.63
CA PRO A 209 33.05 1.81 1.61
C PRO A 209 33.18 2.43 0.21
N ARG A 210 33.53 3.72 0.15
CA ARG A 210 33.73 4.48 -1.11
C ARG A 210 34.65 5.68 -0.90
N GLU A 211 35.29 6.16 -1.98
CA GLU A 211 36.09 7.40 -1.99
C GLU A 211 35.23 8.65 -2.08
N GLU A 212 34.17 8.62 -2.90
CA GLU A 212 33.39 9.83 -3.14
C GLU A 212 32.57 10.18 -1.91
N THR A 213 32.60 11.47 -1.58
CA THR A 213 31.73 12.02 -0.54
C THR A 213 30.32 12.14 -1.10
N LEU A 214 29.36 11.46 -0.47
CA LEU A 214 27.96 11.89 -0.45
C LEU A 214 27.87 13.37 -0.02
N PRO A 215 26.75 14.07 -0.25
CA PRO A 215 26.61 15.45 0.23
C PRO A 215 27.01 15.60 1.70
N ASP A 216 27.54 16.77 2.06
CA ASP A 216 28.02 17.05 3.42
C ASP A 216 27.00 16.62 4.49
N GLY A 217 27.47 15.90 5.51
CA GLY A 217 26.62 15.31 6.55
C GLY A 217 26.07 13.89 6.26
N GLN A 218 26.32 13.32 5.07
CA GLN A 218 25.86 11.97 4.70
C GLN A 218 27.02 10.96 4.57
N ASN A 219 28.25 11.35 4.89
CA ASN A 219 29.42 10.49 4.81
C ASN A 219 29.74 9.81 6.13
N TYR A 220 30.14 8.54 6.05
CA TYR A 220 30.74 7.81 7.14
C TYR A 220 32.22 7.55 6.85
N LYS A 221 33.10 7.90 7.80
CA LYS A 221 34.54 7.72 7.63
C LYS A 221 34.90 6.25 7.57
N VAL A 222 35.54 5.82 6.47
CA VAL A 222 35.98 4.43 6.29
C VAL A 222 37.00 4.05 7.37
N PRO A 223 36.74 3.01 8.19
CA PRO A 223 37.71 2.52 9.17
C PRO A 223 38.87 1.80 8.48
N GLY A 224 39.99 2.48 8.27
CA GLY A 224 41.16 1.90 7.59
C GLY A 224 41.77 0.66 8.28
N ALA A 225 41.52 0.48 9.58
CA ALA A 225 41.92 -0.72 10.32
C ALA A 225 41.09 -1.98 9.96
N VAL A 226 39.96 -1.80 9.28
CA VAL A 226 39.08 -2.89 8.83
C VAL A 226 39.11 -2.99 7.30
N PHE A 227 38.91 -1.87 6.60
CA PHE A 227 38.76 -1.88 5.13
C PHE A 227 40.07 -1.66 4.36
N GLY A 228 41.16 -1.37 5.07
CA GLY A 228 42.42 -0.94 4.47
C GLY A 228 42.33 0.49 3.97
N LYS A 229 43.44 0.98 3.41
CA LYS A 229 43.54 2.32 2.83
C LYS A 229 43.46 2.33 1.31
N ASP A 230 43.41 1.14 0.69
CA ASP A 230 43.39 0.98 -0.76
C ASP A 230 41.96 1.08 -1.30
N PRO A 231 41.62 2.16 -2.02
CA PRO A 231 40.26 2.38 -2.49
C PRO A 231 39.85 1.45 -3.64
N SER A 232 40.82 0.84 -4.33
CA SER A 232 40.54 -0.18 -5.34
C SER A 232 39.89 -1.42 -4.73
N VAL A 233 40.20 -1.72 -3.46
CA VAL A 233 39.61 -2.82 -2.68
C VAL A 233 38.21 -2.45 -2.18
N TRP A 234 37.95 -1.18 -1.87
CA TRP A 234 36.66 -0.73 -1.33
C TRP A 234 35.49 -1.04 -2.27
N LYS A 235 35.71 -0.94 -3.58
CA LYS A 235 34.69 -1.26 -4.58
C LYS A 235 34.21 -2.70 -4.51
N SER A 236 35.09 -3.68 -4.24
CA SER A 236 34.67 -5.09 -4.12
C SER A 236 33.95 -5.37 -2.79
N LEU A 237 34.17 -4.52 -1.78
CA LEU A 237 33.57 -4.61 -0.45
C LEU A 237 32.29 -3.78 -0.31
N ASN A 238 31.94 -2.95 -1.28
CA ASN A 238 30.72 -2.13 -1.21
C ASN A 238 29.48 -2.96 -1.62
N PRO A 239 28.48 -3.16 -0.73
CA PRO A 239 27.30 -3.96 -1.01
C PRO A 239 26.54 -3.49 -2.25
N LEU A 240 26.55 -2.19 -2.57
CA LEU A 240 25.90 -1.63 -3.75
C LEU A 240 26.30 -2.35 -5.04
N HIS A 241 27.55 -2.80 -5.16
CA HIS A 241 28.06 -3.46 -6.35
C HIS A 241 27.73 -4.97 -6.43
N GLY A 242 27.25 -5.55 -5.33
CA GLY A 242 26.88 -6.97 -5.25
C GLY A 242 25.37 -7.23 -5.27
N VAL A 243 24.53 -6.21 -5.45
CA VAL A 243 23.07 -6.32 -5.34
C VAL A 243 22.47 -7.42 -6.23
N SER A 244 23.00 -7.62 -7.44
CA SER A 244 22.51 -8.66 -8.37
C SER A 244 22.63 -10.09 -7.82
N ARG A 245 23.51 -10.33 -6.86
CA ARG A 245 23.66 -11.65 -6.22
C ARG A 245 22.53 -11.98 -5.25
N LEU A 246 21.67 -11.00 -4.93
CA LEU A 246 20.57 -11.12 -3.98
C LEU A 246 19.23 -11.43 -4.67
N GLU A 247 19.24 -11.90 -5.92
CA GLU A 247 18.04 -12.06 -6.74
C GLU A 247 16.98 -13.02 -6.17
N ASN A 248 17.40 -13.97 -5.33
CA ASN A 248 16.53 -14.98 -4.72
C ASN A 248 16.02 -14.56 -3.33
N LEU A 249 16.45 -13.41 -2.81
CA LEU A 249 16.08 -12.95 -1.48
C LEU A 249 14.98 -11.90 -1.55
N ARG A 250 14.06 -11.98 -0.60
CA ARG A 250 13.26 -10.81 -0.21
C ARG A 250 14.14 -9.84 0.58
N MET A 251 14.04 -8.55 0.32
CA MET A 251 14.82 -7.53 1.01
C MET A 251 13.93 -6.50 1.69
N LEU A 252 14.25 -6.17 2.93
CA LEU A 252 13.64 -5.04 3.65
C LEU A 252 14.74 -4.11 4.15
N LEU A 253 14.69 -2.86 3.72
CA LEU A 253 15.63 -1.81 4.09
C LEU A 253 14.87 -0.77 4.91
N ILE A 254 15.37 -0.44 6.09
CA ILE A 254 14.73 0.53 6.99
C ILE A 254 15.76 1.59 7.32
N THR A 255 15.51 2.87 7.04
CA THR A 255 16.45 3.95 7.37
C THR A 255 15.71 5.19 7.83
N GLY A 256 16.20 5.88 8.86
CA GLY A 256 15.54 7.08 9.37
C GLY A 256 15.59 8.25 8.38
N ARG A 257 14.53 9.05 8.30
CA ARG A 257 14.45 10.23 7.41
C ARG A 257 15.57 11.26 7.62
N SER A 258 16.11 11.33 8.83
CA SER A 258 17.23 12.19 9.23
C SER A 258 18.53 11.43 9.44
N ALA A 259 18.61 10.16 9.02
CA ALA A 259 19.80 9.33 9.19
C ALA A 259 20.86 9.64 8.12
N PHE A 260 22.14 9.66 8.49
CA PHE A 260 23.22 9.95 7.52
C PHE A 260 23.35 8.86 6.45
N ASP A 261 23.05 7.61 6.81
CA ASP A 261 23.07 6.44 5.92
C ASP A 261 21.86 6.37 4.98
N ARG A 262 20.89 7.30 5.12
CA ARG A 262 19.66 7.29 4.33
C ARG A 262 19.96 7.24 2.84
N LYS A 263 20.89 8.07 2.38
CA LYS A 263 21.29 8.10 0.97
C LYS A 263 21.94 6.79 0.53
N MET A 264 22.70 6.13 1.41
CA MET A 264 23.30 4.82 1.12
C MET A 264 22.23 3.74 0.94
N ASN A 265 21.25 3.67 1.85
CA ASN A 265 20.13 2.74 1.73
C ASN A 265 19.27 3.04 0.50
N LYS A 266 19.03 4.32 0.19
CA LYS A 266 18.34 4.73 -1.04
C LYS A 266 19.09 4.31 -2.29
N ASN A 267 20.42 4.43 -2.32
CA ASN A 267 21.24 4.00 -3.46
C ASN A 267 21.18 2.48 -3.63
N PHE A 268 21.31 1.71 -2.54
CA PHE A 268 21.20 0.25 -2.59
C PHE A 268 19.79 -0.20 -3.01
N ALA A 269 18.75 0.35 -2.39
CA ALA A 269 17.35 0.11 -2.78
C ALA A 269 17.15 0.43 -4.25
N SER A 270 17.69 1.57 -4.70
CA SER A 270 17.63 1.99 -6.11
C SER A 270 18.25 0.95 -7.03
N ARG A 271 19.42 0.43 -6.66
CA ARG A 271 20.08 -0.60 -7.44
C ARG A 271 19.30 -1.92 -7.45
N ALA A 272 18.68 -2.31 -6.33
CA ALA A 272 17.82 -3.50 -6.27
C ALA A 272 16.57 -3.31 -7.15
N TYR A 273 15.99 -2.11 -7.12
CA TYR A 273 14.87 -1.71 -7.97
C TYR A 273 15.24 -1.70 -9.45
N GLU A 274 16.44 -1.23 -9.84
CA GLU A 274 16.95 -1.31 -11.21
C GLU A 274 17.08 -2.77 -11.69
N LEU A 275 17.50 -3.68 -10.79
CA LEU A 275 17.90 -5.03 -11.17
C LEU A 275 16.77 -6.04 -11.29
N GLY A 276 15.66 -5.85 -10.58
CA GLY A 276 14.63 -6.91 -10.59
C GLY A 276 14.04 -7.23 -9.24
N LEU A 277 14.74 -6.88 -8.18
CA LEU A 277 14.74 -7.70 -6.97
C LEU A 277 13.59 -7.33 -6.03
N ASP A 278 13.10 -8.31 -5.26
CA ASP A 278 12.11 -8.09 -4.20
C ASP A 278 12.77 -7.30 -3.08
N CYS A 279 12.57 -5.98 -3.08
CA CYS A 279 13.13 -5.07 -2.11
C CYS A 279 12.04 -4.08 -1.65
N GLN A 280 12.00 -3.80 -0.36
CA GLN A 280 11.15 -2.80 0.26
C GLN A 280 12.05 -1.79 0.97
N LEU A 281 11.76 -0.49 0.84
CA LEU A 281 12.44 0.58 1.57
C LEU A 281 11.43 1.30 2.44
N VAL A 282 11.67 1.34 3.74
CA VAL A 282 10.84 2.03 4.74
C VAL A 282 11.65 3.17 5.35
N GLU A 283 11.09 4.37 5.34
CA GLU A 283 11.74 5.58 5.85
C GLU A 283 10.97 6.18 7.04
N PRO A 284 11.04 5.58 8.25
CA PRO A 284 10.38 6.14 9.43
C PRO A 284 11.05 7.46 9.86
N GLU A 285 10.34 8.24 10.68
CA GLU A 285 10.95 9.36 11.39
C GLU A 285 12.08 8.86 12.30
N GLY A 286 13.21 9.56 12.31
CA GLY A 286 14.38 9.18 13.10
C GLY A 286 15.71 9.41 12.40
N ALA A 287 16.80 9.24 13.16
CA ALA A 287 18.18 9.38 12.70
C ALA A 287 18.94 8.04 12.81
N HIS A 288 20.24 8.02 12.56
CA HIS A 288 21.08 6.82 12.75
C HIS A 288 21.31 6.56 14.25
N THR A 289 20.31 6.01 14.92
CA THR A 289 20.25 5.90 16.39
C THR A 289 19.72 4.53 16.81
N ILE A 290 19.95 4.15 18.07
CA ILE A 290 19.42 2.89 18.61
C ILE A 290 17.89 2.94 18.73
N GLU A 291 17.30 4.13 18.91
CA GLU A 291 15.86 4.35 18.95
C GLU A 291 15.22 3.95 17.62
N THR A 292 15.77 4.40 16.49
CA THR A 292 15.34 3.99 15.15
C THR A 292 15.46 2.48 14.96
N VAL A 293 16.56 1.87 15.45
CA VAL A 293 16.75 0.41 15.36
C VAL A 293 15.69 -0.34 16.18
N THR A 294 15.41 0.10 17.40
CA THR A 294 14.40 -0.53 18.27
C THR A 294 12.99 -0.33 17.72
N GLY A 295 12.69 0.84 17.13
CA GLY A 295 11.42 1.12 16.46
C GLY A 295 11.24 0.37 15.13
N ALA A 296 12.33 -0.03 14.48
CA ALA A 296 12.31 -0.86 13.26
C ALA A 296 12.11 -2.35 13.55
N LEU A 297 12.26 -2.80 14.79
CA LEU A 297 12.16 -4.21 15.15
C LEU A 297 10.76 -4.80 14.88
N PRO A 298 9.63 -4.16 15.22
CA PRO A 298 8.30 -4.67 14.88
C PRO A 298 8.11 -4.91 13.37
N ILE A 299 8.55 -3.95 12.54
CA ILE A 299 8.46 -4.04 11.07
C ILE A 299 9.33 -5.21 10.57
N THR A 300 10.54 -5.34 11.13
CA THR A 300 11.47 -6.42 10.82
C THR A 300 10.87 -7.80 11.14
N LEU A 301 10.35 -7.98 12.35
CA LEU A 301 9.77 -9.27 12.79
C LEU A 301 8.51 -9.60 11.98
N GLN A 302 7.67 -8.62 11.64
CA GLN A 302 6.53 -8.83 10.76
C GLN A 302 6.97 -9.36 9.39
N PHE A 303 7.93 -8.70 8.74
CA PHE A 303 8.45 -9.12 7.44
C PHE A 303 9.07 -10.53 7.48
N VAL A 304 9.77 -10.87 8.56
CA VAL A 304 10.32 -12.22 8.79
C VAL A 304 9.20 -13.25 8.92
N ARG A 305 8.14 -12.98 9.71
CA ARG A 305 6.97 -13.86 9.82
C ARG A 305 6.32 -14.12 8.47
N GLU A 306 6.10 -13.08 7.68
CA GLU A 306 5.52 -13.18 6.34
C GLU A 306 6.40 -14.01 5.40
N THR A 307 7.72 -13.84 5.49
CA THR A 307 8.68 -14.63 4.71
C THR A 307 8.58 -16.11 5.05
N PHE A 308 8.55 -16.45 6.34
CA PHE A 308 8.40 -17.84 6.77
C PHE A 308 7.01 -18.42 6.49
N ALA A 309 5.95 -17.62 6.55
CA ALA A 309 4.60 -18.05 6.20
C ALA A 309 4.49 -18.41 4.71
N LYS A 310 5.06 -17.59 3.81
CA LYS A 310 5.10 -17.89 2.36
C LYS A 310 5.82 -19.22 2.06
N SER A 311 6.83 -19.59 2.84
CA SER A 311 7.55 -20.87 2.67
C SER A 311 6.73 -22.13 2.98
N LYS A 312 5.69 -22.03 3.82
CA LYS A 312 4.85 -23.18 4.22
C LYS A 312 3.80 -23.56 3.18
N ASP A 313 3.40 -22.63 2.32
CA ASP A 313 2.26 -22.81 1.40
C ASP A 313 2.68 -23.20 -0.04
N HIS A 314 3.95 -23.05 -0.44
CA HIS A 314 4.40 -23.31 -1.83
C HIS A 314 5.87 -23.82 -1.90
N PRO A 315 6.15 -25.04 -2.41
CA PRO A 315 7.47 -25.38 -2.93
C PRO A 315 7.77 -24.52 -4.19
N PRO A 316 9.04 -24.25 -4.52
CA PRO A 316 9.39 -23.41 -5.67
C PRO A 316 8.94 -24.12 -6.95
N THR A 317 7.79 -23.69 -7.46
CA THR A 317 7.24 -24.17 -8.72
C THR A 317 7.64 -23.14 -9.75
N VAL A 318 8.42 -23.57 -10.74
CA VAL A 318 8.78 -22.77 -11.92
C VAL A 318 7.49 -22.48 -12.70
N THR A 319 6.82 -21.39 -12.37
CA THR A 319 5.76 -20.83 -13.22
C THR A 319 6.43 -20.03 -14.33
N LYS A 320 6.19 -20.48 -15.57
CA LYS A 320 6.55 -19.74 -16.79
C LYS A 320 5.97 -18.33 -16.68
N SER A 321 6.85 -17.36 -16.46
CA SER A 321 6.46 -15.98 -16.22
C SER A 321 5.97 -15.33 -17.51
N ILE A 322 4.87 -14.59 -17.36
CA ILE A 322 4.72 -13.31 -18.05
C ILE A 322 6.04 -12.56 -17.81
N LYS A 323 6.79 -12.27 -18.88
CA LYS A 323 8.12 -11.65 -18.77
C LYS A 323 8.08 -10.44 -17.81
N PRO A 324 8.96 -10.34 -16.80
CA PRO A 324 9.09 -9.12 -16.03
C PRO A 324 9.55 -7.99 -16.95
N LEU A 325 8.94 -6.81 -16.77
CA LEU A 325 9.09 -5.65 -17.64
C LEU A 325 10.24 -4.71 -17.20
N PRO A 326 10.75 -3.85 -18.11
CA PRO A 326 11.96 -3.03 -17.91
C PRO A 326 11.77 -1.92 -16.85
N LYS A 327 12.84 -1.63 -16.09
CA LYS A 327 12.82 -1.03 -14.75
C LYS A 327 13.21 0.45 -14.61
N ASN A 328 13.21 1.24 -15.68
CA ASN A 328 13.89 2.55 -15.69
C ASN A 328 12.98 3.75 -15.99
N ARG A 329 12.03 4.09 -15.12
CA ARG A 329 11.37 5.41 -15.19
C ARG A 329 11.15 5.97 -13.79
N ARG A 330 11.97 6.95 -13.41
CA ARG A 330 11.73 7.82 -12.24
C ARG A 330 11.49 9.25 -12.72
N SER A 331 10.65 10.01 -12.04
CA SER A 331 10.30 11.39 -12.45
C SER A 331 11.52 12.33 -12.56
N ASP A 332 12.58 12.07 -11.81
CA ASP A 332 13.84 12.84 -11.81
C ASP A 332 14.71 12.59 -13.05
N GLN A 333 14.39 11.58 -13.87
CA GLN A 333 15.04 11.28 -15.14
C GLN A 333 14.39 11.97 -16.35
N TYR A 334 13.31 12.72 -16.11
CA TYR A 334 12.54 13.44 -17.12
C TYR A 334 12.65 14.94 -16.91
N SER A 335 12.49 15.70 -17.98
CA SER A 335 12.54 17.17 -17.91
C SER A 335 11.37 17.77 -17.14
N SER A 336 10.27 17.02 -16.99
CA SER A 336 9.11 17.40 -16.17
C SER A 336 8.31 16.18 -15.68
N ARG A 337 7.45 16.40 -14.68
CA ARG A 337 6.48 15.41 -14.19
C ARG A 337 5.51 14.98 -15.30
N ASP A 338 5.08 15.91 -16.15
CA ASP A 338 4.17 15.63 -17.26
C ASP A 338 4.82 14.69 -18.29
N GLU A 339 6.10 14.90 -18.60
CA GLU A 339 6.85 14.01 -19.49
C GLU A 339 6.96 12.60 -18.89
N PHE A 340 7.25 12.50 -17.58
CA PHE A 340 7.28 11.21 -16.87
C PHE A 340 5.94 10.47 -16.93
N LEU A 341 4.83 11.18 -16.66
CA LEU A 341 3.48 10.60 -16.66
C LEU A 341 3.07 10.16 -18.08
N GLN A 342 3.28 11.01 -19.08
CA GLN A 342 3.04 10.70 -20.49
C GLN A 342 3.78 9.43 -20.93
N VAL A 343 5.08 9.37 -20.64
CA VAL A 343 5.93 8.27 -21.07
C VAL A 343 5.47 6.98 -20.36
N THR A 344 5.20 7.06 -19.06
CA THR A 344 4.68 5.95 -18.25
C THR A 344 3.31 5.45 -18.72
N ALA A 345 2.41 6.35 -19.08
CA ALA A 345 1.06 6.02 -19.53
C ALA A 345 1.10 5.27 -20.86
N ASN A 346 1.95 5.71 -21.79
CA ASN A 346 2.23 4.99 -23.03
C ASN A 346 2.74 3.57 -22.76
N PHE A 347 3.64 3.40 -21.79
CA PHE A 347 4.17 2.09 -21.45
C PHE A 347 3.14 1.13 -20.85
N GLU A 348 2.32 1.59 -19.90
CA GLU A 348 1.24 0.76 -19.35
C GLU A 348 0.17 0.44 -20.39
N THR A 349 -0.06 1.37 -21.34
CA THR A 349 -0.95 1.14 -22.49
C THR A 349 -0.42 0.01 -23.38
N GLU A 350 0.86 0.04 -23.75
CA GLU A 350 1.48 -1.03 -24.55
C GLU A 350 1.51 -2.36 -23.81
N ARG A 351 1.74 -2.33 -22.49
CA ARG A 351 1.66 -3.53 -21.65
C ARG A 351 0.26 -4.13 -21.65
N LEU A 352 -0.77 -3.30 -21.51
CA LEU A 352 -2.16 -3.74 -21.54
C LEU A 352 -2.54 -4.31 -22.92
N ARG A 353 -2.05 -3.70 -24.01
CA ARG A 353 -2.23 -4.21 -25.38
C ARG A 353 -1.55 -5.58 -25.59
N ALA A 354 -0.46 -5.85 -24.88
CA ALA A 354 0.26 -7.12 -24.95
C ALA A 354 -0.37 -8.25 -24.10
N VAL A 355 -1.37 -7.95 -23.26
CA VAL A 355 -2.09 -8.98 -22.48
C VAL A 355 -2.80 -9.94 -23.44
N PRO A 356 -2.61 -11.26 -23.29
CA PRO A 356 -3.28 -12.24 -24.13
C PRO A 356 -4.74 -12.39 -23.71
N TRP A 357 -5.60 -11.58 -24.32
CA TRP A 357 -7.05 -11.65 -24.18
C TRP A 357 -7.61 -12.94 -24.80
N ARG A 358 -7.60 -14.05 -24.04
CA ARG A 358 -8.14 -15.36 -24.46
C ARG A 358 -9.51 -15.59 -23.86
N PHE A 359 -10.48 -15.95 -24.70
CA PHE A 359 -11.86 -16.13 -24.26
C PHE A 359 -12.49 -17.39 -24.83
N ASP A 360 -13.37 -17.99 -24.04
CA ASP A 360 -14.25 -19.05 -24.47
C ASP A 360 -15.59 -18.44 -24.94
N ARG A 361 -15.89 -18.56 -26.22
CA ARG A 361 -17.14 -18.02 -26.80
C ARG A 361 -18.39 -18.80 -26.38
N GLU A 362 -18.19 -20.04 -25.95
CA GLU A 362 -19.19 -20.98 -25.45
C GLU A 362 -19.15 -21.08 -23.92
N ASN A 363 -18.56 -20.08 -23.26
CA ASN A 363 -18.38 -20.11 -21.82
C ASN A 363 -19.72 -20.27 -21.08
N LYS A 364 -19.79 -21.30 -20.24
CA LYS A 364 -20.96 -21.67 -19.42
C LYS A 364 -21.57 -20.51 -18.60
N TYR A 365 -20.77 -19.49 -18.28
CA TYR A 365 -21.23 -18.31 -17.53
C TYR A 365 -22.21 -17.41 -18.30
N PHE A 366 -22.21 -17.45 -19.64
CA PHE A 366 -23.16 -16.69 -20.48
C PHE A 366 -24.39 -17.52 -20.93
N SER A 367 -24.68 -18.61 -20.23
CA SER A 367 -25.96 -19.33 -20.37
C SER A 367 -27.15 -18.48 -19.87
N ASN A 368 -28.37 -19.03 -19.83
CA ASN A 368 -29.58 -18.32 -19.34
C ASN A 368 -29.57 -17.99 -17.83
N ALA A 369 -28.41 -17.92 -17.18
CA ALA A 369 -28.27 -17.58 -15.77
C ALA A 369 -28.51 -16.09 -15.50
N GLU A 370 -29.17 -15.78 -14.38
CA GLU A 370 -29.35 -14.38 -13.90
C GLU A 370 -28.14 -13.90 -13.08
N SER A 371 -27.26 -14.81 -12.68
CA SER A 371 -26.02 -14.51 -11.95
C SER A 371 -25.02 -15.66 -12.00
N PHE A 372 -23.75 -15.37 -11.77
CA PHE A 372 -22.72 -16.38 -11.54
C PHE A 372 -21.66 -15.88 -10.54
N SER A 373 -20.88 -16.80 -9.98
CA SER A 373 -19.75 -16.48 -9.10
C SER A 373 -18.43 -16.92 -9.73
N VAL A 374 -17.38 -16.14 -9.49
CA VAL A 374 -16.00 -16.52 -9.77
C VAL A 374 -15.27 -16.73 -8.44
N PRO A 375 -14.88 -17.96 -8.08
CA PRO A 375 -14.10 -18.19 -6.87
C PRO A 375 -12.67 -17.66 -7.05
N LEU A 376 -12.18 -16.93 -6.04
CA LEU A 376 -10.79 -16.43 -6.00
C LEU A 376 -9.93 -17.27 -5.07
N SER A 377 -10.49 -17.68 -3.92
CA SER A 377 -9.86 -18.57 -2.94
C SER A 377 -10.92 -19.20 -2.04
N LYS A 378 -10.52 -20.00 -1.04
CA LYS A 378 -11.47 -20.68 -0.14
C LYS A 378 -12.33 -19.66 0.61
N GLY A 379 -13.62 -19.60 0.28
CA GLY A 379 -14.59 -18.70 0.91
C GLY A 379 -14.62 -17.28 0.35
N LEU A 380 -13.85 -16.99 -0.72
CA LEU A 380 -13.82 -15.68 -1.37
C LEU A 380 -14.21 -15.82 -2.85
N GLU A 381 -15.22 -15.08 -3.27
CA GLU A 381 -15.74 -15.09 -4.64
C GLU A 381 -16.18 -13.69 -5.09
N ILE A 382 -16.17 -13.45 -6.40
CA ILE A 382 -16.82 -12.28 -7.00
C ILE A 382 -18.14 -12.76 -7.61
N ARG A 383 -19.25 -12.21 -7.13
CA ARG A 383 -20.57 -12.48 -7.71
C ARG A 383 -20.88 -11.47 -8.79
N PHE A 384 -21.51 -11.92 -9.87
CA PHE A 384 -21.92 -11.12 -11.01
C PHE A 384 -23.43 -11.26 -11.22
N ARG A 385 -24.13 -10.14 -11.45
CA ARG A 385 -25.57 -10.07 -11.70
C ARG A 385 -25.84 -9.62 -13.13
N ARG A 386 -26.79 -10.27 -13.80
CA ARG A 386 -27.17 -9.95 -15.18
C ARG A 386 -27.85 -8.57 -15.24
N VAL A 387 -27.36 -7.72 -16.12
CA VAL A 387 -27.99 -6.47 -16.52
C VAL A 387 -28.48 -6.67 -17.95
N ARG A 388 -29.81 -6.68 -18.10
CA ARG A 388 -30.44 -6.78 -19.42
C ARG A 388 -30.20 -5.51 -20.22
N SER A 389 -30.07 -5.70 -21.54
CA SER A 389 -30.16 -4.63 -22.52
C SER A 389 -31.38 -3.75 -22.27
N GLY A 390 -31.25 -2.46 -22.59
CA GLY A 390 -32.27 -1.48 -22.28
C GLY A 390 -31.91 -0.08 -22.75
N ARG A 391 -32.80 0.86 -22.45
CA ARG A 391 -32.63 2.28 -22.75
C ARG A 391 -32.89 3.13 -21.51
N PHE A 392 -32.30 4.32 -21.47
CA PHE A 392 -32.46 5.29 -20.40
C PHE A 392 -32.21 6.72 -20.89
N ILE A 393 -32.60 7.70 -20.09
CA ILE A 393 -32.32 9.12 -20.33
C ILE A 393 -31.07 9.54 -19.54
N ASP A 394 -29.98 9.90 -20.25
CA ASP A 394 -28.78 10.51 -19.66
C ASP A 394 -28.93 12.04 -19.66
N GLY A 395 -29.09 12.63 -18.49
CA GLY A 395 -29.36 14.06 -18.32
C GLY A 395 -30.12 14.36 -17.04
N ILE A 396 -30.09 15.62 -16.59
CA ILE A 396 -30.81 16.11 -15.41
C ILE A 396 -31.85 17.16 -15.84
N THR A 397 -33.01 17.20 -15.19
CA THR A 397 -33.96 18.30 -15.37
C THR A 397 -33.56 19.51 -14.51
N PRO A 398 -33.86 20.76 -14.89
CA PRO A 398 -33.63 21.93 -14.04
C PRO A 398 -34.20 21.79 -12.62
N GLU A 399 -35.36 21.16 -12.47
CA GLU A 399 -36.02 20.97 -11.19
C GLU A 399 -35.20 20.06 -10.25
N LEU A 400 -34.81 18.88 -10.73
CA LEU A 400 -33.93 17.96 -10.00
C LEU A 400 -32.54 18.55 -9.72
N LYS A 401 -31.99 19.34 -10.66
CA LYS A 401 -30.74 20.07 -10.44
C LYS A 401 -30.88 21.01 -9.25
N ASN A 402 -31.91 21.85 -9.25
CA ASN A 402 -32.15 22.81 -8.17
C ASN A 402 -32.43 22.09 -6.85
N GLN A 403 -33.22 21.02 -6.86
CA GLN A 403 -33.45 20.20 -5.66
C GLN A 403 -32.15 19.66 -5.04
N ILE A 404 -31.16 19.24 -5.85
CA ILE A 404 -29.85 18.81 -5.33
C ILE A 404 -29.06 20.00 -4.77
N LEU A 405 -29.07 21.14 -5.47
CA LEU A 405 -28.30 22.33 -5.08
C LEU A 405 -28.87 23.02 -3.84
N ASP A 406 -30.17 22.92 -3.60
CA ASP A 406 -30.87 23.51 -2.46
C ASP A 406 -30.61 22.74 -1.14
N ILE A 407 -29.92 21.59 -1.20
CA ILE A 407 -29.58 20.81 -0.01
C ILE A 407 -28.45 21.50 0.76
N GLU A 408 -28.76 21.86 2.00
CA GLU A 408 -27.84 22.57 2.90
C GLU A 408 -26.51 21.82 3.07
N ASN A 409 -25.41 22.57 3.11
CA ASN A 409 -24.05 22.07 3.29
C ASN A 409 -23.21 23.09 4.06
N ARG A 410 -22.21 22.61 4.83
CA ARG A 410 -21.46 23.36 5.84
C ARG A 410 -20.86 24.70 5.39
N ASN A 411 -20.50 24.85 4.12
CA ASN A 411 -19.71 26.01 3.65
C ASN A 411 -20.43 26.90 2.64
N GLY A 412 -21.65 26.56 2.20
CA GLY A 412 -22.41 27.34 1.21
C GLY A 412 -21.72 27.56 -0.14
N ASP A 413 -20.53 26.98 -0.36
CA ASP A 413 -19.74 27.09 -1.59
C ASP A 413 -20.34 26.19 -2.69
N LEU A 414 -21.47 26.64 -3.23
CA LEU A 414 -22.19 25.99 -4.33
C LEU A 414 -21.63 26.43 -5.70
N ARG A 415 -21.13 27.67 -5.80
CA ARG A 415 -20.73 28.29 -7.08
C ARG A 415 -19.59 27.58 -7.79
N ARG A 416 -18.68 26.94 -7.05
CA ARG A 416 -17.56 26.20 -7.65
C ARG A 416 -18.00 24.92 -8.38
N TRP A 417 -19.25 24.46 -8.17
CA TRP A 417 -19.68 23.10 -8.55
C TRP A 417 -21.04 23.03 -9.26
N GLU A 418 -21.70 24.16 -9.51
CA GLU A 418 -22.95 24.24 -10.30
C GLU A 418 -22.80 23.69 -11.73
N ASP A 419 -21.60 23.80 -12.30
CA ASP A 419 -21.25 23.32 -13.65
C ASP A 419 -21.20 21.79 -13.77
N MET A 420 -21.19 21.07 -12.63
CA MET A 420 -21.13 19.60 -12.61
C MET A 420 -22.47 18.94 -12.92
N LEU A 421 -23.57 19.68 -12.72
CA LEU A 421 -24.94 19.27 -13.04
C LEU A 421 -25.42 20.03 -14.28
N ASP A 422 -25.00 19.57 -15.46
CA ASP A 422 -25.42 20.15 -16.73
C ASP A 422 -26.84 19.67 -17.11
N ALA A 423 -27.79 20.60 -17.02
CA ALA A 423 -29.20 20.41 -17.35
C ALA A 423 -29.53 20.71 -18.82
N GLU A 424 -28.56 21.13 -19.62
CA GLU A 424 -28.75 21.44 -21.06
C GLU A 424 -28.76 20.15 -21.89
N ARG A 425 -28.16 19.07 -21.38
CA ARG A 425 -28.05 17.79 -22.09
C ARG A 425 -29.08 16.78 -21.60
N ARG A 426 -29.84 16.22 -22.55
CA ARG A 426 -30.79 15.12 -22.32
C ARG A 426 -30.75 14.15 -23.50
N ASP A 427 -30.03 13.05 -23.33
CA ASP A 427 -29.81 12.06 -24.37
C ASP A 427 -30.60 10.77 -24.11
N GLU A 428 -31.10 10.16 -25.17
CA GLU A 428 -31.67 8.82 -25.10
C GLU A 428 -30.58 7.80 -25.42
N VAL A 429 -30.15 7.05 -24.41
CA VAL A 429 -29.06 6.09 -24.55
C VAL A 429 -29.63 4.68 -24.51
N SER A 430 -29.20 3.84 -25.46
CA SER A 430 -29.54 2.41 -25.50
C SER A 430 -28.30 1.52 -25.42
N ILE A 431 -28.42 0.38 -24.76
CA ILE A 431 -27.46 -0.73 -24.77
C ILE A 431 -28.24 -1.96 -25.22
N ASP A 432 -27.83 -2.57 -26.33
CA ASP A 432 -28.57 -3.63 -27.03
C ASP A 432 -27.99 -5.04 -26.80
N TYR A 433 -27.15 -5.18 -25.77
CA TYR A 433 -26.63 -6.44 -25.30
C TYR A 433 -26.79 -6.56 -23.79
N ASP A 434 -26.95 -7.80 -23.35
CA ASP A 434 -26.88 -8.13 -21.94
C ASP A 434 -25.41 -8.24 -21.52
N PHE A 435 -25.16 -7.87 -20.28
CA PHE A 435 -23.87 -8.05 -19.62
C PHE A 435 -24.11 -8.48 -18.18
N PHE A 436 -23.04 -8.82 -17.47
CA PHE A 436 -23.12 -8.98 -16.01
C PHE A 436 -22.26 -7.91 -15.34
N ALA A 437 -22.72 -7.37 -14.22
CA ALA A 437 -21.93 -6.45 -13.39
C ALA A 437 -21.59 -7.14 -12.06
N SER A 438 -20.40 -6.89 -11.52
CA SER A 438 -20.06 -7.39 -10.18
C SER A 438 -21.04 -6.82 -9.15
N GLU A 439 -21.50 -7.69 -8.24
CA GLU A 439 -22.53 -7.40 -7.24
C GLU A 439 -22.13 -6.25 -6.32
N THR A 440 -20.83 -6.13 -6.04
CA THR A 440 -20.21 -5.06 -5.25
C THR A 440 -19.09 -4.38 -6.04
N ILE A 441 -18.59 -3.29 -5.48
CA ILE A 441 -17.23 -2.80 -5.74
C ILE A 441 -16.23 -3.89 -5.33
N ILE A 442 -15.09 -3.98 -6.01
CA ILE A 442 -14.04 -4.94 -5.65
C ILE A 442 -13.48 -4.57 -4.27
N THR A 443 -13.37 -5.55 -3.37
CA THR A 443 -12.88 -5.32 -2.00
C THR A 443 -11.37 -5.53 -1.87
N ASN A 444 -10.79 -5.08 -0.75
CA ASN A 444 -9.41 -5.36 -0.37
C ASN A 444 -9.09 -6.86 -0.39
N ALA A 445 -9.99 -7.73 0.10
CA ALA A 445 -9.78 -9.17 0.04
C ALA A 445 -9.72 -9.70 -1.40
N MET A 446 -10.63 -9.23 -2.27
CA MET A 446 -10.68 -9.64 -3.68
C MET A 446 -9.42 -9.20 -4.42
N PHE A 447 -9.02 -7.94 -4.28
CA PHE A 447 -7.80 -7.42 -4.89
C PHE A 447 -6.54 -8.06 -4.30
N GLY A 448 -6.52 -8.30 -2.99
CA GLY A 448 -5.44 -8.99 -2.30
C GLY A 448 -5.24 -10.42 -2.78
N ALA A 449 -6.30 -11.13 -3.21
CA ALA A 449 -6.15 -12.44 -3.85
C ALA A 449 -5.40 -12.35 -5.18
N PHE A 450 -5.70 -11.34 -6.00
CA PHE A 450 -4.97 -11.05 -7.24
C PHE A 450 -3.50 -10.72 -6.97
N VAL A 451 -3.22 -9.80 -6.04
CA VAL A 451 -1.85 -9.41 -5.68
C VAL A 451 -1.07 -10.61 -5.11
N LYS A 452 -1.70 -11.39 -4.22
CA LYS A 452 -1.09 -12.58 -3.62
C LYS A 452 -0.69 -13.62 -4.66
N GLU A 453 -1.55 -13.87 -5.65
CA GLU A 453 -1.30 -14.90 -6.66
C GLU A 453 -0.28 -14.45 -7.72
N THR A 454 -0.30 -13.18 -8.10
CA THR A 454 0.48 -12.67 -9.24
C THR A 454 1.76 -11.96 -8.84
N GLY A 455 1.89 -11.56 -7.56
CA GLY A 455 2.95 -10.65 -7.11
C GLY A 455 2.81 -9.24 -7.71
N TYR A 456 1.61 -8.86 -8.14
CA TYR A 456 1.37 -7.57 -8.79
C TYR A 456 1.62 -6.41 -7.83
N ARG A 457 2.48 -5.48 -8.24
CA ARG A 457 2.63 -4.15 -7.63
C ARG A 457 1.86 -3.15 -8.47
N THR A 458 1.02 -2.32 -7.86
CA THR A 458 0.17 -1.37 -8.58
C THR A 458 0.98 -0.29 -9.30
N THR A 459 0.42 0.32 -10.34
CA THR A 459 1.02 1.49 -11.00
C THR A 459 1.13 2.65 -10.01
N VAL A 460 0.16 2.80 -9.11
CA VAL A 460 0.17 3.83 -8.06
C VAL A 460 1.40 3.65 -7.16
N GLU A 461 1.69 2.42 -6.73
CA GLU A 461 2.88 2.10 -5.93
C GLU A 461 4.19 2.24 -6.74
N ARG A 462 4.16 1.98 -8.05
CA ARG A 462 5.36 2.07 -8.91
C ARG A 462 5.74 3.51 -9.25
N TYR A 463 4.74 4.36 -9.44
CA TYR A 463 4.91 5.70 -10.00
C TYR A 463 4.60 6.83 -9.02
N GLU A 464 4.19 6.49 -7.79
CA GLU A 464 3.91 7.44 -6.70
C GLU A 464 2.87 8.49 -7.12
N THR A 465 1.79 8.00 -7.72
CA THR A 465 0.70 8.80 -8.29
C THR A 465 -0.57 8.80 -7.42
N GLY A 466 -0.47 8.36 -6.16
CA GLY A 466 -1.58 8.28 -5.23
C GLY A 466 -1.96 9.63 -4.64
N TRP A 467 -3.26 9.91 -4.56
CA TRP A 467 -3.83 11.15 -4.02
C TRP A 467 -4.55 10.90 -2.70
N ILE A 468 -4.42 11.86 -1.79
CA ILE A 468 -5.25 11.97 -0.58
C ILE A 468 -5.81 13.38 -0.51
N VAL A 469 -6.90 13.56 0.23
CA VAL A 469 -7.49 14.87 0.50
C VAL A 469 -7.65 15.09 1.99
N ASP A 470 -7.14 16.23 2.45
CA ASP A 470 -7.26 16.59 3.84
C ASP A 470 -8.65 17.16 4.19
N SER A 471 -8.89 17.35 5.48
CA SER A 471 -10.14 17.94 6.00
C SER A 471 -10.47 19.32 5.41
N GLN A 472 -9.45 20.04 4.92
CA GLN A 472 -9.56 21.38 4.33
C GLN A 472 -9.66 21.33 2.81
N ALA A 473 -10.03 20.17 2.23
CA ALA A 473 -10.21 20.00 0.79
C ALA A 473 -8.92 20.22 -0.03
N GLN A 474 -7.74 20.06 0.58
CA GLN A 474 -6.47 20.13 -0.11
C GLN A 474 -6.05 18.75 -0.60
N TRP A 475 -5.85 18.64 -1.92
CA TRP A 475 -5.37 17.43 -2.56
C TRP A 475 -3.85 17.34 -2.48
N LEU A 476 -3.36 16.24 -1.93
CA LEU A 476 -1.94 15.95 -1.75
C LEU A 476 -1.58 14.68 -2.53
N GLN A 477 -0.61 14.78 -3.43
CA GLN A 477 -0.14 13.65 -4.24
C GLN A 477 1.18 13.07 -3.70
N GLY A 478 1.35 11.75 -3.79
CA GLY A 478 2.60 11.05 -3.49
C GLY A 478 2.80 10.68 -2.02
N PHE A 479 1.85 10.99 -1.14
CA PHE A 479 1.94 10.71 0.30
C PHE A 479 1.47 9.30 0.68
N ALA A 480 0.41 8.80 0.03
CA ALA A 480 -0.11 7.45 0.21
C ALA A 480 -0.30 6.82 -1.17
N ASN A 481 0.55 5.85 -1.50
CA ASN A 481 0.63 5.26 -2.84
C ASN A 481 0.31 3.76 -2.86
N ALA A 482 -0.18 3.20 -1.76
CA ALA A 482 -0.31 1.76 -1.58
C ALA A 482 -1.73 1.37 -1.20
N TRP A 483 -2.31 0.42 -1.95
CA TRP A 483 -3.66 -0.07 -1.74
C TRP A 483 -3.84 -0.82 -0.39
N ASP A 484 -2.76 -1.39 0.16
CA ASP A 484 -2.77 -2.21 1.38
C ASP A 484 -2.31 -1.47 2.65
N HIS A 485 -2.02 -0.16 2.55
CA HIS A 485 -1.63 0.70 3.67
C HIS A 485 -2.65 1.81 3.94
N GLN A 486 -3.94 1.48 3.80
CA GLN A 486 -5.03 2.41 4.10
C GLN A 486 -5.23 2.54 5.61
N ILE A 487 -5.84 3.64 6.03
CA ILE A 487 -6.22 3.85 7.44
C ILE A 487 -7.39 2.95 7.81
N TYR A 488 -7.40 2.45 9.05
CA TYR A 488 -8.57 1.74 9.58
C TYR A 488 -9.80 2.67 9.63
N PRO A 489 -11.00 2.24 9.20
CA PRO A 489 -11.38 0.88 8.80
C PRO A 489 -11.24 0.59 7.30
N MET A 490 -10.78 1.53 6.48
CA MET A 490 -10.66 1.35 5.03
C MET A 490 -9.70 0.23 4.62
N SER A 491 -8.78 -0.17 5.50
CA SER A 491 -7.89 -1.32 5.33
C SER A 491 -8.56 -2.69 5.54
N GLU A 492 -9.79 -2.73 6.03
CA GLU A 492 -10.46 -3.99 6.36
C GLU A 492 -10.79 -4.81 5.08
N PRO A 493 -10.83 -6.15 5.17
CA PRO A 493 -10.92 -7.02 3.98
C PRO A 493 -12.20 -6.85 3.13
N ASP A 494 -13.30 -6.43 3.74
CA ASP A 494 -14.62 -6.24 3.13
C ASP A 494 -14.89 -4.78 2.72
N HIS A 495 -13.94 -3.87 2.94
CA HIS A 495 -14.00 -2.52 2.39
C HIS A 495 -13.55 -2.49 0.92
N PRO A 496 -14.01 -1.50 0.13
CA PRO A 496 -13.55 -1.31 -1.25
C PRO A 496 -12.04 -1.15 -1.33
N VAL A 497 -11.43 -1.75 -2.37
CA VAL A 497 -10.04 -1.42 -2.70
C VAL A 497 -9.96 0.00 -3.25
N VAL A 498 -8.96 0.75 -2.77
CA VAL A 498 -8.67 2.14 -3.18
C VAL A 498 -7.17 2.31 -3.44
N GLN A 499 -6.72 3.52 -3.82
CA GLN A 499 -5.35 3.77 -4.28
C GLN A 499 -4.94 2.84 -5.43
N VAL A 500 -5.87 2.61 -6.36
CA VAL A 500 -5.68 1.81 -7.57
C VAL A 500 -6.01 2.65 -8.80
N SER A 501 -5.16 2.56 -9.81
CA SER A 501 -5.36 3.27 -11.07
C SER A 501 -6.33 2.54 -11.99
N TRP A 502 -6.68 3.19 -13.11
CA TRP A 502 -7.44 2.55 -14.17
C TRP A 502 -6.70 1.33 -14.75
N PHE A 503 -5.36 1.42 -14.88
CA PHE A 503 -4.54 0.31 -15.36
C PHE A 503 -4.49 -0.86 -14.37
N ASP A 504 -4.45 -0.58 -13.07
CA ASP A 504 -4.48 -1.62 -12.03
C ASP A 504 -5.79 -2.42 -12.09
N ALA A 505 -6.90 -1.71 -12.22
CA ALA A 505 -8.22 -2.33 -12.38
C ALA A 505 -8.32 -3.18 -13.65
N MET A 506 -7.71 -2.73 -14.76
CA MET A 506 -7.67 -3.49 -16.00
C MET A 506 -6.76 -4.72 -15.94
N HIS A 507 -5.65 -4.65 -15.20
CA HIS A 507 -4.80 -5.82 -14.95
C HIS A 507 -5.49 -6.85 -14.05
N PHE A 508 -6.25 -6.39 -13.05
CA PHE A 508 -7.12 -7.27 -12.26
C PHE A 508 -8.17 -7.96 -13.14
N ALA A 509 -8.82 -7.22 -14.04
CA ALA A 509 -9.78 -7.78 -14.99
C ALA A 509 -9.12 -8.83 -15.92
N ALA A 510 -7.94 -8.53 -16.46
CA ALA A 510 -7.17 -9.45 -17.29
C ALA A 510 -6.81 -10.75 -16.56
N TRP A 511 -6.39 -10.67 -15.29
CA TRP A 511 -6.12 -11.85 -14.47
C TRP A 511 -7.37 -12.71 -14.27
N LEU A 512 -8.52 -12.08 -14.02
CA LEU A 512 -9.79 -12.79 -13.90
C LEU A 512 -10.20 -13.45 -15.24
N ASN A 513 -9.88 -12.81 -16.37
CA ASN A 513 -10.11 -13.36 -17.71
C ASN A 513 -9.31 -14.63 -17.93
N GLU A 514 -8.01 -14.60 -17.64
CA GLU A 514 -7.13 -15.75 -17.78
C GLU A 514 -7.62 -16.96 -16.96
N LYS A 515 -8.10 -16.72 -15.75
CA LYS A 515 -8.64 -17.76 -14.87
C LYS A 515 -9.91 -18.42 -15.37
N THR A 516 -10.76 -17.67 -16.08
CA THR A 516 -12.16 -18.07 -16.31
C THR A 516 -12.51 -18.28 -17.77
N GLY A 517 -11.71 -17.71 -18.69
CA GLY A 517 -12.07 -17.58 -20.11
C GLY A 517 -13.23 -16.63 -20.38
N VAL A 518 -13.66 -15.81 -19.40
CA VAL A 518 -14.70 -14.78 -19.56
C VAL A 518 -14.02 -13.44 -19.85
N PHE A 519 -14.65 -12.59 -20.67
CA PHE A 519 -14.16 -11.23 -20.89
C PHE A 519 -14.72 -10.26 -19.85
N PHE A 520 -13.91 -9.99 -18.82
CA PHE A 520 -14.08 -8.93 -17.85
C PHE A 520 -13.35 -7.66 -18.26
N ARG A 521 -13.97 -6.52 -17.94
CA ARG A 521 -13.39 -5.17 -18.04
C ARG A 521 -14.12 -4.22 -17.09
N LEU A 522 -13.64 -2.98 -16.99
CA LEU A 522 -14.41 -1.90 -16.37
C LEU A 522 -15.71 -1.63 -17.15
N PRO A 523 -16.82 -1.23 -16.48
CA PRO A 523 -18.02 -0.78 -17.17
C PRO A 523 -17.74 0.48 -17.99
N THR A 524 -18.39 0.66 -19.13
CA THR A 524 -18.51 2.01 -19.69
C THR A 524 -19.39 2.85 -18.78
N LYS A 525 -19.30 4.17 -18.88
CA LYS A 525 -20.18 5.06 -18.13
C LYS A 525 -21.66 4.72 -18.38
N GLU A 526 -22.04 4.45 -19.63
CA GLU A 526 -23.41 4.09 -19.98
C GLU A 526 -23.87 2.73 -19.43
N GLU A 527 -23.00 1.71 -19.43
CA GLU A 527 -23.29 0.42 -18.79
C GLU A 527 -23.50 0.58 -17.30
N TRP A 528 -22.64 1.38 -16.65
CA TRP A 528 -22.79 1.69 -15.24
C TRP A 528 -24.12 2.40 -14.96
N LEU A 529 -24.50 3.38 -15.78
CA LEU A 529 -25.77 4.11 -15.64
C LEU A 529 -26.99 3.17 -15.78
N LEU A 530 -26.99 2.30 -16.79
CA LEU A 530 -28.07 1.33 -16.98
C LEU A 530 -28.16 0.32 -15.81
N ALA A 531 -27.00 -0.10 -15.30
CA ALA A 531 -26.89 -1.00 -14.16
C ALA A 531 -27.34 -0.34 -12.84
N ALA A 532 -27.06 0.95 -12.67
CA ALA A 532 -27.38 1.68 -11.43
C ALA A 532 -28.87 1.98 -11.30
N ARG A 533 -29.54 2.27 -12.41
CA ARG A 533 -30.94 2.75 -12.44
C ARG A 533 -31.99 1.68 -12.08
N PRO A 534 -33.16 2.11 -11.57
CA PRO A 534 -34.34 1.25 -11.48
C PRO A 534 -34.72 0.64 -12.83
N GLN A 535 -35.03 -0.66 -12.87
CA GLN A 535 -35.32 -1.36 -14.13
C GLN A 535 -36.52 -0.76 -14.89
N ASN A 536 -37.47 -0.14 -14.18
CA ASN A 536 -38.69 0.43 -14.73
C ASN A 536 -38.58 1.90 -15.17
N MET A 537 -37.43 2.56 -14.99
CA MET A 537 -37.23 3.97 -15.35
C MET A 537 -36.45 4.13 -16.66
N THR A 538 -37.05 3.70 -17.77
CA THR A 538 -36.40 3.67 -19.10
C THR A 538 -36.53 4.96 -19.92
N ASP A 539 -37.53 5.79 -19.61
CA ASP A 539 -37.95 6.98 -20.36
C ASP A 539 -37.96 8.25 -19.49
N LYS A 540 -37.47 8.13 -18.25
CA LYS A 540 -37.42 9.22 -17.26
C LYS A 540 -35.99 9.51 -16.83
N VAL A 541 -35.75 10.78 -16.49
CA VAL A 541 -34.54 11.20 -15.79
C VAL A 541 -34.52 10.56 -14.40
N CYS A 542 -33.35 10.09 -13.98
CA CYS A 542 -33.13 9.39 -12.72
C CYS A 542 -31.83 9.88 -12.09
N VAL A 543 -31.89 10.37 -10.85
CA VAL A 543 -30.71 10.87 -10.12
C VAL A 543 -30.14 9.87 -9.10
N PHE A 544 -30.95 8.91 -8.61
CA PHE A 544 -30.49 7.87 -7.69
C PHE A 544 -30.86 6.44 -8.15
N PRO A 545 -30.16 5.39 -7.69
CA PRO A 545 -30.48 3.98 -7.95
C PRO A 545 -31.89 3.53 -7.53
N TRP A 546 -32.53 4.29 -6.63
CA TRP A 546 -33.89 4.05 -6.13
C TRP A 546 -34.93 5.03 -6.72
N GLY A 547 -34.55 5.89 -7.67
CA GLY A 547 -35.43 6.88 -8.28
C GLY A 547 -35.05 8.31 -7.93
N ASN A 548 -36.03 9.21 -7.94
CA ASN A 548 -35.86 10.64 -7.64
C ASN A 548 -36.42 11.00 -6.26
N ASP A 549 -36.30 10.07 -5.31
CA ASP A 549 -36.70 10.25 -3.92
C ASP A 549 -35.49 10.67 -3.10
N PHE A 550 -35.60 11.84 -2.46
CA PHE A 550 -34.58 12.46 -1.62
C PHE A 550 -34.76 12.15 -0.13
N ASP A 551 -35.85 11.45 0.22
CA ASP A 551 -36.07 11.03 1.60
C ASP A 551 -35.12 9.87 1.96
N GLU A 552 -34.59 9.93 3.18
CA GLU A 552 -33.79 8.85 3.76
C GLU A 552 -32.54 8.47 2.95
N VAL A 553 -31.97 9.43 2.20
CA VAL A 553 -30.75 9.22 1.39
C VAL A 553 -29.58 8.64 2.21
N ALA A 554 -29.42 9.06 3.46
CA ALA A 554 -28.39 8.56 4.37
C ALA A 554 -28.58 7.11 4.84
N LYS A 555 -29.77 6.53 4.65
CA LYS A 555 -30.02 5.10 4.88
C LYS A 555 -29.72 4.25 3.64
N ARG A 556 -29.27 4.86 2.54
CA ARG A 556 -29.17 4.20 1.22
C ARG A 556 -27.79 4.25 0.60
N MET A 557 -26.88 5.08 1.10
CA MET A 557 -25.48 5.13 0.66
C MET A 557 -24.58 5.79 1.71
N ASN A 558 -23.28 5.56 1.55
CA ASN A 558 -22.21 6.24 2.29
C ASN A 558 -21.73 7.48 1.51
N PHE A 559 -21.79 8.67 2.09
CA PHE A 559 -21.42 9.92 1.43
C PHE A 559 -21.00 10.98 2.45
N GLY A 560 -20.75 12.22 2.01
CA GLY A 560 -20.29 13.32 2.88
C GLY A 560 -21.34 13.72 3.93
N THR A 561 -21.29 13.11 5.10
CA THR A 561 -22.24 13.28 6.23
C THR A 561 -21.54 13.82 7.50
N VAL A 562 -22.29 13.99 8.59
CA VAL A 562 -21.80 14.57 9.86
C VAL A 562 -20.65 13.80 10.50
N GLU A 563 -20.50 12.51 10.21
CA GLU A 563 -19.42 11.65 10.70
C GLU A 563 -18.03 12.11 10.24
N LEU A 564 -17.95 12.82 9.10
CA LEU A 564 -16.77 13.51 8.60
C LEU A 564 -16.62 14.90 9.24
N ALA A 565 -16.73 14.96 10.57
CA ALA A 565 -16.99 16.18 11.34
C ALA A 565 -16.01 17.35 11.13
N ASP A 566 -14.78 17.11 10.65
CA ASP A 566 -13.78 18.15 10.36
C ASP A 566 -13.69 18.52 8.87
N TYR A 567 -14.34 17.76 7.98
CA TYR A 567 -14.25 17.96 6.54
C TYR A 567 -15.15 19.09 6.02
N MET A 568 -14.68 19.75 4.96
CA MET A 568 -15.39 20.86 4.31
C MET A 568 -16.60 20.42 3.46
N TRP A 569 -16.65 19.18 2.99
CA TRP A 569 -17.62 18.74 1.97
C TRP A 569 -18.74 17.84 2.50
N ILE A 570 -19.37 18.26 3.60
CA ILE A 570 -20.41 17.46 4.26
C ILE A 570 -21.79 18.11 4.26
N HIS A 571 -22.79 17.27 4.47
CA HIS A 571 -24.16 17.61 4.79
C HIS A 571 -24.42 17.30 6.26
N GLU A 572 -24.48 18.34 7.11
CA GLU A 572 -24.57 18.20 8.57
C GLU A 572 -25.91 17.62 9.05
N GLN A 573 -26.94 17.71 8.22
CA GLN A 573 -28.28 17.17 8.48
C GLN A 573 -28.38 15.65 8.25
N PHE A 574 -27.37 15.04 7.65
CA PHE A 574 -27.35 13.61 7.35
C PHE A 574 -26.33 12.88 8.24
N SER A 575 -26.67 11.64 8.59
CA SER A 575 -25.81 10.70 9.32
C SER A 575 -26.05 9.32 8.73
N ASP A 576 -24.98 8.73 8.18
CA ASP A 576 -25.01 7.39 7.56
C ASP A 576 -24.29 6.33 8.42
N GLY A 577 -23.65 6.75 9.53
CA GLY A 577 -22.93 5.90 10.47
C GLY A 577 -21.48 5.60 10.09
N TYR A 578 -20.94 6.17 9.00
CA TYR A 578 -19.58 5.88 8.51
C TYR A 578 -18.77 7.16 8.26
N ALA A 579 -17.69 7.34 9.02
CA ALA A 579 -16.80 8.49 8.85
C ALA A 579 -15.85 8.39 7.64
N LEU A 580 -15.70 7.20 7.05
CA LEU A 580 -14.82 6.92 5.91
C LEU A 580 -15.56 5.94 4.99
N SER A 581 -14.85 5.14 4.17
CA SER A 581 -15.50 4.04 3.44
C SER A 581 -16.23 3.08 4.40
N SER A 582 -17.29 2.46 3.90
CA SER A 582 -18.06 1.43 4.61
C SER A 582 -17.72 0.07 4.02
N PRO A 583 -17.91 -1.04 4.77
CA PRO A 583 -17.93 -2.36 4.17
C PRO A 583 -18.88 -2.39 2.97
N VAL A 584 -18.52 -3.13 1.92
CA VAL A 584 -19.45 -3.33 0.80
C VAL A 584 -20.74 -3.97 1.31
N LYS A 585 -21.88 -3.61 0.72
CA LYS A 585 -23.21 -4.07 1.17
C LYS A 585 -23.67 -3.57 2.55
N ALA A 586 -23.04 -2.53 3.11
CA ALA A 586 -23.56 -1.84 4.29
C ALA A 586 -24.97 -1.25 4.03
N PHE A 587 -25.23 -0.84 2.79
CA PHE A 587 -26.50 -0.23 2.36
C PHE A 587 -27.31 -1.18 1.46
N PRO A 588 -28.65 -0.97 1.34
CA PRO A 588 -29.50 -1.81 0.49
C PRO A 588 -29.05 -1.82 -0.98
N PRO A 589 -29.24 -2.95 -1.70
CA PRO A 589 -28.96 -3.01 -3.12
C PRO A 589 -30.02 -2.24 -3.92
N ASN A 590 -29.68 -1.89 -5.16
CA ASN A 590 -30.67 -1.42 -6.12
C ASN A 590 -31.60 -2.55 -6.60
N SER A 591 -32.58 -2.19 -7.44
CA SER A 591 -33.56 -3.13 -8.04
C SER A 591 -32.96 -4.28 -8.89
N ARG A 592 -31.64 -4.28 -9.14
CA ARG A 592 -30.92 -5.34 -9.86
C ARG A 592 -30.06 -6.20 -8.92
N GLY A 593 -30.10 -5.95 -7.62
CA GLY A 593 -29.27 -6.64 -6.64
C GLY A 593 -27.82 -6.16 -6.63
N LEU A 594 -27.52 -4.98 -7.20
CA LEU A 594 -26.19 -4.38 -7.16
C LEU A 594 -26.10 -3.42 -5.97
N TYR A 595 -25.02 -3.55 -5.20
CA TYR A 595 -24.73 -2.74 -4.02
C TYR A 595 -23.76 -1.63 -4.36
N ASP A 596 -23.71 -0.58 -3.53
CA ASP A 596 -22.71 0.50 -3.62
C ASP A 596 -22.68 1.12 -5.03
N MET A 597 -23.87 1.33 -5.63
CA MET A 597 -24.04 2.01 -6.92
C MET A 597 -23.99 3.54 -6.76
N LEU A 598 -24.08 4.06 -5.54
CA LEU A 598 -23.72 5.43 -5.22
C LEU A 598 -22.97 5.44 -3.89
N GLY A 599 -22.10 6.43 -3.72
CA GLY A 599 -21.32 6.60 -2.50
C GLY A 599 -20.24 5.55 -2.32
N ASN A 600 -19.73 5.46 -1.09
CA ASN A 600 -18.59 4.63 -0.68
C ASN A 600 -17.30 5.08 -1.41
N VAL A 601 -17.04 4.62 -2.64
CA VAL A 601 -15.88 5.08 -3.44
C VAL A 601 -16.28 5.33 -4.89
N TRP A 602 -15.60 6.26 -5.55
CA TRP A 602 -15.71 6.44 -6.99
C TRP A 602 -15.35 5.15 -7.72
N VAL A 603 -16.01 4.91 -8.84
CA VAL A 603 -15.81 3.70 -9.65
C VAL A 603 -15.23 4.10 -11.00
N TRP A 604 -14.03 3.59 -11.31
CA TRP A 604 -13.43 3.73 -12.63
C TRP A 604 -14.34 3.20 -13.76
N ASN A 605 -14.37 3.91 -14.89
CA ASN A 605 -15.08 3.48 -16.09
C ASN A 605 -14.14 3.33 -17.28
N TRP A 606 -14.52 2.50 -18.24
CA TRP A 606 -13.84 2.33 -19.53
C TRP A 606 -13.90 3.57 -20.42
N THR A 607 -14.88 4.46 -20.21
CA THR A 607 -15.09 5.65 -21.04
C THR A 607 -14.09 6.75 -20.68
N SER A 608 -13.37 7.30 -21.67
CA SER A 608 -12.51 8.48 -21.47
C SER A 608 -13.33 9.77 -21.42
N LYS A 609 -12.78 10.80 -20.77
CA LYS A 609 -13.40 12.13 -20.63
C LYS A 609 -13.69 12.73 -22.01
N VAL A 610 -12.70 12.72 -22.90
CA VAL A 610 -12.82 13.25 -24.26
C VAL A 610 -13.88 12.51 -25.06
N SER A 611 -13.91 11.16 -24.99
CA SER A 611 -14.96 10.37 -25.65
C SER A 611 -16.35 10.77 -25.17
N TYR A 612 -16.53 10.90 -23.85
CA TYR A 612 -17.81 11.26 -23.26
C TYR A 612 -18.27 12.68 -23.66
N GLN A 613 -17.35 13.64 -23.65
CA GLN A 613 -17.63 15.03 -24.03
C GLN A 613 -18.00 15.16 -25.52
N ASN A 614 -17.40 14.33 -26.38
CA ASN A 614 -17.65 14.35 -27.82
C ASN A 614 -18.85 13.48 -28.26
N ARG A 615 -19.60 12.88 -27.32
CA ARG A 615 -20.80 12.10 -27.66
C ARG A 615 -21.86 13.01 -28.30
N PRO A 616 -22.50 12.59 -29.41
CA PRO A 616 -23.55 13.38 -30.04
C PRO A 616 -24.74 13.54 -29.10
N PHE A 617 -25.41 14.69 -29.22
CA PHE A 617 -26.68 14.96 -28.53
C PHE A 617 -27.82 14.14 -29.13
N GLY A 618 -28.78 13.76 -28.30
CA GLY A 618 -29.99 13.04 -28.72
C GLY A 618 -29.88 11.51 -28.56
N SER A 619 -30.53 10.77 -29.47
CA SER A 619 -30.66 9.31 -29.34
C SER A 619 -29.44 8.57 -29.90
N ARG A 620 -28.87 7.65 -29.12
CA ARG A 620 -27.72 6.83 -29.52
C ARG A 620 -27.72 5.44 -28.88
N THR A 621 -27.04 4.51 -29.54
CA THR A 621 -26.70 3.21 -28.94
C THR A 621 -25.24 3.24 -28.47
N ALA A 622 -25.03 2.99 -27.18
CA ALA A 622 -23.73 3.00 -26.56
C ALA A 622 -22.90 1.78 -26.97
N ARG A 623 -21.61 2.03 -27.19
CA ARG A 623 -20.60 1.04 -27.55
C ARG A 623 -19.31 1.38 -26.79
N PRO A 624 -18.64 0.39 -26.17
CA PRO A 624 -17.30 0.62 -25.64
C PRO A 624 -16.35 0.91 -26.80
N GLU A 625 -15.43 1.84 -26.58
CA GLU A 625 -14.39 2.14 -27.56
C GLU A 625 -13.25 1.12 -27.46
N SER A 626 -12.48 0.94 -28.53
CA SER A 626 -11.25 0.15 -28.44
C SER A 626 -10.22 0.89 -27.59
N ILE A 627 -9.31 0.14 -26.94
CA ILE A 627 -8.21 0.69 -26.13
C ILE A 627 -7.41 1.75 -26.92
N ALA A 628 -7.25 1.56 -28.22
CA ALA A 628 -6.53 2.49 -29.10
C ALA A 628 -7.19 3.86 -29.27
N LYS A 629 -8.48 4.01 -28.94
CA LYS A 629 -9.22 5.27 -29.03
C LYS A 629 -9.40 5.98 -27.69
N LEU A 630 -8.96 5.37 -26.59
CA LEU A 630 -9.16 5.91 -25.25
C LEU A 630 -8.19 7.05 -24.90
N GLY A 631 -7.09 7.22 -25.64
CA GLY A 631 -6.07 8.25 -25.34
C GLY A 631 -5.19 7.92 -24.13
N LEU A 632 -5.11 6.64 -23.73
CA LEU A 632 -4.39 6.22 -22.53
C LEU A 632 -2.89 6.52 -22.60
N GLU A 633 -2.31 6.57 -23.81
CA GLU A 633 -0.90 6.87 -24.02
C GLU A 633 -0.49 8.26 -23.53
N VAL A 634 -1.44 9.20 -23.41
CA VAL A 634 -1.23 10.56 -22.88
C VAL A 634 -1.74 10.76 -21.45
N SER A 635 -1.97 9.68 -20.71
CA SER A 635 -2.58 9.74 -19.37
C SER A 635 -3.93 10.47 -19.36
N GLU A 636 -4.75 10.24 -20.39
CA GLU A 636 -6.10 10.83 -20.50
C GLU A 636 -6.93 10.60 -19.23
N HIS A 637 -7.82 11.53 -18.94
CA HIS A 637 -8.76 11.38 -17.85
C HIS A 637 -9.80 10.32 -18.18
N MET A 638 -9.95 9.33 -17.31
CA MET A 638 -11.00 8.34 -17.41
C MET A 638 -12.18 8.78 -16.56
N THR A 639 -13.39 8.56 -17.06
CA THR A 639 -14.61 8.92 -16.32
C THR A 639 -14.76 8.06 -15.08
N MET A 640 -15.37 8.64 -14.04
CA MET A 640 -15.72 7.98 -12.79
C MET A 640 -17.19 8.21 -12.48
N THR A 641 -17.80 7.23 -11.80
CA THR A 641 -19.22 7.25 -11.43
C THR A 641 -19.41 6.84 -9.98
N GLY A 642 -20.54 7.19 -9.39
CA GLY A 642 -20.93 6.74 -8.04
C GLY A 642 -20.89 7.82 -6.96
N GLY A 643 -19.88 8.68 -6.95
CA GLY A 643 -19.53 9.45 -5.75
C GLY A 643 -18.75 8.59 -4.76
N CYS A 644 -18.29 9.20 -3.68
CA CYS A 644 -17.54 8.55 -2.62
C CYS A 644 -18.02 9.03 -1.24
N TYR A 645 -17.44 8.49 -0.17
CA TYR A 645 -17.71 8.88 1.22
C TYR A 645 -17.41 10.37 1.49
N LEU A 646 -16.58 11.03 0.69
CA LEU A 646 -16.30 12.47 0.78
C LEU A 646 -17.23 13.34 -0.06
N ALA A 647 -18.09 12.72 -0.87
CA ALA A 647 -18.87 13.41 -1.89
C ALA A 647 -20.19 13.96 -1.32
N ARG A 648 -20.50 15.21 -1.65
CA ARG A 648 -21.85 15.78 -1.50
C ARG A 648 -22.82 15.16 -2.50
N LEU A 649 -24.12 15.36 -2.31
CA LEU A 649 -25.16 14.89 -3.24
C LEU A 649 -25.04 15.47 -4.66
N SER A 650 -24.38 16.62 -4.83
CA SER A 650 -24.01 17.15 -6.15
C SER A 650 -23.04 16.25 -6.94
N HIS A 651 -22.33 15.34 -6.25
CA HIS A 651 -21.36 14.41 -6.81
C HIS A 651 -21.80 12.94 -6.64
N ALA A 652 -22.47 12.61 -5.54
CA ALA A 652 -23.04 11.30 -5.25
C ALA A 652 -24.44 11.15 -5.88
N ASN A 653 -24.49 11.25 -7.22
CA ASN A 653 -25.68 11.01 -8.02
C ASN A 653 -25.31 10.34 -9.35
N LEU A 654 -26.31 9.80 -10.04
CA LEU A 654 -26.11 9.07 -11.29
C LEU A 654 -25.56 9.93 -12.43
N LEU A 655 -25.59 11.26 -12.35
CA LEU A 655 -25.33 12.15 -13.49
C LEU A 655 -24.00 12.89 -13.37
N SER A 656 -23.23 12.60 -12.33
CA SER A 656 -21.89 13.14 -12.12
C SER A 656 -21.00 12.96 -13.34
N ARG A 657 -20.21 14.00 -13.65
CA ARG A 657 -19.28 14.06 -14.79
C ARG A 657 -17.81 13.98 -14.39
N MET A 658 -17.55 13.41 -13.21
CA MET A 658 -16.19 13.27 -12.69
C MET A 658 -15.31 12.41 -13.60
N SER A 659 -14.02 12.76 -13.60
CA SER A 659 -12.98 12.05 -14.33
C SER A 659 -11.63 12.33 -13.69
N HIS A 660 -10.71 11.38 -13.78
CA HIS A 660 -9.40 11.46 -13.13
C HIS A 660 -8.33 10.81 -14.04
N PRO A 661 -7.05 11.27 -14.03
CA PRO A 661 -6.01 10.68 -14.88
C PRO A 661 -5.89 9.17 -14.72
N ALA A 662 -5.76 8.44 -15.84
CA ALA A 662 -5.76 6.98 -15.86
C ALA A 662 -4.65 6.31 -15.02
N LEU A 663 -3.51 7.00 -14.83
CA LEU A 663 -2.35 6.51 -14.07
C LEU A 663 -2.45 6.75 -12.56
N ASP A 664 -3.35 7.64 -12.14
CA ASP A 664 -3.43 8.07 -10.75
C ASP A 664 -4.36 7.15 -9.96
N GLY A 665 -4.13 7.06 -8.66
CA GLY A 665 -5.05 6.48 -7.70
C GLY A 665 -5.44 7.53 -6.66
N ALA A 666 -6.53 7.30 -5.93
CA ALA A 666 -6.86 8.10 -4.77
C ALA A 666 -7.49 7.25 -3.67
N GLU A 667 -7.50 7.75 -2.45
CA GLU A 667 -8.08 7.07 -1.28
C GLU A 667 -9.61 6.89 -1.37
N ASP A 668 -10.25 7.56 -2.33
CA ASP A 668 -11.69 7.51 -2.56
C ASP A 668 -12.06 6.98 -3.95
N ILE A 669 -11.09 6.40 -4.70
CA ILE A 669 -11.32 5.81 -6.03
C ILE A 669 -10.99 4.31 -6.01
N GLY A 670 -11.99 3.50 -6.35
CA GLY A 670 -11.89 2.06 -6.58
C GLY A 670 -12.49 1.64 -7.92
N PHE A 671 -12.92 0.38 -8.02
CA PHE A 671 -13.50 -0.13 -9.27
C PHE A 671 -14.45 -1.30 -9.09
N ARG A 672 -15.26 -1.55 -10.12
CA ARG A 672 -16.09 -2.74 -10.27
C ARG A 672 -15.93 -3.30 -11.69
N LEU A 673 -16.35 -4.54 -11.90
CA LEU A 673 -16.19 -5.21 -13.20
C LEU A 673 -17.53 -5.43 -13.88
N VAL A 674 -17.48 -5.49 -15.21
CA VAL A 674 -18.52 -6.12 -16.04
C VAL A 674 -17.95 -7.33 -16.77
N ALA A 675 -18.78 -8.33 -16.98
CA ALA A 675 -18.52 -9.48 -17.85
C ALA A 675 -19.40 -9.34 -19.10
N VAL A 676 -18.79 -9.35 -20.28
CA VAL A 676 -19.51 -9.17 -21.55
C VAL A 676 -19.19 -10.30 -22.52
N ARG A 677 -20.17 -10.72 -23.32
CA ARG A 677 -19.95 -11.70 -24.39
C ARG A 677 -19.34 -11.00 -25.60
N GLN A 678 -18.17 -11.42 -26.03
CA GLN A 678 -17.59 -10.91 -27.28
C GLN A 678 -18.43 -11.46 -28.45
N ARG A 679 -19.15 -10.60 -29.17
CA ARG A 679 -19.77 -10.97 -30.46
C ARG A 679 -18.71 -10.86 -31.55
N ASP A 680 -18.74 -11.77 -32.51
CA ASP A 680 -17.77 -11.87 -33.61
C ASP A 680 -17.71 -10.58 -34.42
N GLY A 681 -16.69 -9.76 -34.16
CA GLY A 681 -16.49 -8.49 -34.83
C GLY A 681 -15.81 -7.45 -33.94
N GLY A 682 -14.53 -7.69 -33.61
CA GLY A 682 -13.58 -6.66 -33.15
C GLY A 682 -13.97 -5.86 -31.92
N PHE A 683 -13.65 -6.38 -30.73
CA PHE A 683 -13.42 -5.58 -29.53
C PHE A 683 -11.93 -5.56 -29.23
#